data_AF-A0A8H3E0Y4-F1
#
_entry.id   AF-A0A8H3E0Y4-F1
#
_cell.length_a   1.000
_cell.length_b   1.000
_cell.length_c   1.000
_cell.angle_alpha   90.00
_cell.angle_beta   90.00
_cell.angle_gamma   90.00
#
_symmetry.space_group_name_H-M   'P 1'
#
loop_
_entity.id
_entity.type
_entity.pdbx_description
1 polymer ?
#
loop_
_entity_poly.entity_id
_entity_poly.type
_entity_poly.pdbx_seq_one_letter_code
_entity_poly.pdbx_strand_id
1 'polypeptide(L)'
;TTPECYNCGSKNAFMLGFIPAKSDTVVVLLCRQPCAAISKDISWNTALWAPLIEDRSFLSWLVTPPSEQEQLRARQITYAQINRLEDLWRENASATLEDLEKPGVDDEPQPILQRYEDAYQYQNIFGPLVKIEADYDKRLKESQTQDDVVVRWDQGLNQKRIAWFNFPKLESGEVRLAVGDELRLRYHGDSHHAWEGSGHVLKIPNNISDEIGLELRRNDGVPVDCTHGFSVDFVWKSTSFDRMQLAMKTFAIDEKSVSGYIYHKLLGHDLEPTILRTQMPKRFSAPGLPELNHSQMYAVKSVLQKPISLIQGPPGTGKTVTSASIVYHLAKMNPGQVLVCAPSNVAVDQLTEKIHSTGLKVVRLTAKSREALESSIAFLTLHRQVAAYTSHTELQKLIQLKNELGELSQSDERKYKTLVRNVEREILAAADVICCTCVGTGDPRLSKLKFRTVLIDEATQAAEPECMIPLVLGCKQVVLVGDHQQLGPVIMNKKAARAGLTQSLFERLVLLGNRPIRLQVQYRMHPCLSEFPSNMFYEGTLQNGVTAPERLRKNVDFPWPVADTPMMFYQNLGQEEISSSGTSTEASNVEKIVTKFFKAGVVPGQIGVITPYEGQRSYIVNYMQYHGTLKKDLYKEIEVASVDAFQGREKDYIILSCVRSNEHQGIGFLNDPRRLNVALTRAKYGVVILGNPKVLSKHPLWHYLLTHYKEKQCLVEGPLNNLQPSMIQFSKPRRTLNKSMEQFRRHDYSDAEATSGAPVLNDARRGSASAFESNFYRTHDPLGYIPSDVQSLKSSASGLPHFGAAASFGPSKQKASAGQKRATYASYASSIISQDVAGAPGGTDASSVAGSQFEHNGIIVFSQSDRIRRRNSFTSMAGTSDIGSMSTFDYKSQDSVIDADDSESQYAHSVQSGVTEF
;
A
#
# COMPACT_ATOMS: atom_id res chain seq x y z
N THR A 1 22.37 -37.47 3.43
CA THR A 1 22.46 -36.64 2.20
C THR A 1 21.50 -35.48 2.33
N THR A 2 21.80 -34.33 1.72
CA THR A 2 20.86 -33.20 1.68
C THR A 2 19.84 -33.44 0.57
N PRO A 3 18.52 -33.29 0.82
CA PRO A 3 17.52 -33.33 -0.26
C PRO A 3 17.72 -32.15 -1.21
N GLU A 4 17.93 -32.42 -2.49
CA GLU A 4 18.12 -31.41 -3.52
C GLU A 4 17.50 -31.84 -4.86
N CYS A 5 17.11 -30.87 -5.69
CA CYS A 5 16.52 -31.12 -7.00
C CYS A 5 17.56 -31.68 -7.97
N TYR A 6 17.31 -32.87 -8.51
CA TYR A 6 18.20 -33.56 -9.46
C TYR A 6 18.54 -32.69 -10.70
N ASN A 7 17.62 -31.82 -11.14
CA ASN A 7 17.77 -31.02 -12.35
C ASN A 7 18.37 -29.61 -12.12
N CYS A 8 18.37 -29.08 -10.89
CA CYS A 8 18.84 -27.71 -10.63
C CYS A 8 19.57 -27.49 -9.29
N GLY A 9 19.82 -28.52 -8.49
CA GLY A 9 20.55 -28.43 -7.21
C GLY A 9 19.83 -27.66 -6.09
N SER A 10 18.58 -27.21 -6.31
CA SER A 10 17.81 -26.46 -5.31
C SER A 10 17.49 -27.32 -4.09
N LYS A 11 17.82 -26.80 -2.90
CA LYS A 11 17.69 -27.46 -1.58
C LYS A 11 16.44 -27.05 -0.80
N ASN A 12 15.55 -26.25 -1.40
CA ASN A 12 14.35 -25.77 -0.72
C ASN A 12 13.28 -26.88 -0.65
N ALA A 13 13.14 -27.50 0.52
CA ALA A 13 12.19 -28.59 0.78
C ALA A 13 10.73 -28.24 0.43
N PHE A 14 10.31 -26.97 0.55
CA PHE A 14 8.96 -26.51 0.19
C PHE A 14 8.71 -26.41 -1.32
N MET A 15 9.76 -26.52 -2.14
CA MET A 15 9.68 -26.59 -3.60
C MET A 15 9.90 -28.01 -4.14
N LEU A 16 10.48 -28.91 -3.34
CA LEU A 16 10.81 -30.28 -3.73
C LEU A 16 9.60 -31.21 -3.61
N GLY A 17 9.49 -32.09 -4.60
CA GLY A 17 8.65 -33.27 -4.56
C GLY A 17 9.35 -34.42 -5.27
N PHE A 18 8.77 -35.61 -5.18
CA PHE A 18 9.28 -36.81 -5.81
C PHE A 18 8.41 -37.20 -7.01
N ILE A 19 9.03 -37.86 -8.00
CA ILE A 19 8.34 -38.60 -9.06
C ILE A 19 8.81 -40.06 -8.98
N PRO A 20 7.91 -41.06 -9.00
CA PRO A 20 8.29 -42.46 -9.14
C PRO A 20 8.80 -42.74 -10.55
N ALA A 21 9.95 -43.42 -10.66
CA ALA A 21 10.43 -43.95 -11.93
C ALA A 21 9.58 -45.16 -12.38
N LYS A 22 9.72 -45.60 -13.64
CA LYS A 22 9.03 -46.78 -14.18
C LYS A 22 9.45 -48.12 -13.54
N SER A 23 10.33 -48.08 -12.54
CA SER A 23 10.68 -49.17 -11.65
C SER A 23 10.44 -48.70 -10.22
N ASP A 24 9.54 -49.35 -9.49
CA ASP A 24 8.95 -48.88 -8.22
C ASP A 24 9.95 -48.68 -7.06
N THR A 25 11.22 -49.02 -7.25
CA THR A 25 12.31 -48.90 -6.27
C THR A 25 13.10 -47.59 -6.35
N VAL A 26 12.84 -46.73 -7.36
CA VAL A 26 13.59 -45.47 -7.56
C VAL A 26 12.64 -44.28 -7.65
N VAL A 27 12.85 -43.30 -6.78
CA VAL A 27 12.20 -41.98 -6.83
C VAL A 27 13.23 -40.91 -7.15
N VAL A 28 12.84 -39.88 -7.92
CA VAL A 28 13.72 -38.73 -8.21
C VAL A 28 13.11 -37.44 -7.68
N LEU A 29 13.93 -36.63 -7.01
CA LEU A 29 13.53 -35.34 -6.44
C LEU A 29 13.60 -34.24 -7.50
N LEU A 30 12.50 -33.54 -7.73
CA LEU A 30 12.41 -32.38 -8.61
C LEU A 30 11.67 -31.22 -7.96
N CYS A 31 12.09 -30.00 -8.29
CA CYS A 31 11.30 -28.81 -8.04
C CYS A 31 10.00 -28.82 -8.86
N ARG A 32 8.87 -28.55 -8.18
CA ARG A 32 7.52 -28.47 -8.77
C ARG A 32 7.45 -27.57 -10.00
N GLN A 33 8.14 -26.44 -9.95
CA GLN A 33 8.36 -25.51 -11.04
C GLN A 33 9.83 -25.01 -10.96
N PRO A 34 10.53 -24.78 -12.07
CA PRO A 34 10.13 -25.16 -13.44
C PRO A 34 10.38 -26.65 -13.74
N CYS A 35 11.14 -27.38 -12.93
CA CYS A 35 11.73 -28.66 -13.33
C CYS A 35 10.72 -29.76 -13.67
N ALA A 36 9.70 -29.98 -12.83
CA ALA A 36 8.66 -30.97 -13.10
C ALA A 36 7.70 -30.57 -14.24
N ALA A 37 7.69 -29.31 -14.68
CA ALA A 37 6.84 -28.84 -15.79
C ALA A 37 7.60 -28.74 -17.13
N ILE A 38 8.91 -28.48 -17.11
CA ILE A 38 9.75 -28.35 -18.31
C ILE A 38 10.40 -29.69 -18.72
N SER A 39 10.52 -30.66 -17.83
CA SER A 39 11.10 -31.97 -18.17
C SER A 39 10.30 -32.66 -19.28
N LYS A 40 10.92 -32.79 -20.46
CA LYS A 40 10.43 -33.55 -21.61
C LYS A 40 10.94 -34.99 -21.63
N ASP A 41 11.54 -35.46 -20.53
CA ASP A 41 12.16 -36.77 -20.49
C ASP A 41 11.09 -37.87 -20.49
N ILE A 42 11.02 -38.61 -21.60
CA ILE A 42 10.00 -39.63 -21.93
C ILE A 42 9.98 -40.77 -20.88
N SER A 43 11.02 -40.84 -20.04
CA SER A 43 11.13 -41.80 -18.96
C SER A 43 10.25 -41.50 -17.73
N TRP A 44 9.91 -40.25 -17.40
CA TRP A 44 9.24 -39.88 -16.12
C TRP A 44 7.83 -39.31 -16.34
N ASN A 45 6.86 -39.69 -15.49
CA ASN A 45 5.48 -39.15 -15.58
C ASN A 45 5.29 -37.96 -14.64
N THR A 46 5.32 -36.75 -15.19
CA THR A 46 5.21 -35.50 -14.42
C THR A 46 3.84 -35.27 -13.77
N ALA A 47 2.80 -35.99 -14.20
CA ALA A 47 1.49 -36.00 -13.54
C ALA A 47 1.46 -36.82 -12.22
N LEU A 48 2.54 -37.54 -11.89
CA LEU A 48 2.72 -38.27 -10.63
C LEU A 48 3.67 -37.56 -9.65
N TRP A 49 3.94 -36.26 -9.85
CA TRP A 49 4.71 -35.46 -8.89
C TRP A 49 3.92 -35.27 -7.60
N ALA A 50 4.56 -35.55 -6.45
CA ALA A 50 3.98 -35.33 -5.12
C ALA A 50 4.99 -34.61 -4.20
N PRO A 51 4.55 -33.68 -3.33
CA PRO A 51 5.44 -32.85 -2.50
C PRO A 51 6.18 -33.66 -1.43
N LEU A 52 7.38 -33.22 -1.01
CA LEU A 52 8.10 -33.84 0.11
C LEU A 52 7.54 -33.49 1.50
N ILE A 53 6.64 -32.50 1.56
CA ILE A 53 6.00 -32.02 2.79
C ILE A 53 4.49 -32.16 2.64
N GLU A 54 3.88 -32.96 3.52
CA GLU A 54 2.46 -33.27 3.58
C GLU A 54 1.96 -33.07 5.03
N ASP A 55 0.79 -32.44 5.20
CA ASP A 55 0.17 -32.10 6.49
C ASP A 55 1.07 -31.43 7.57
N ARG A 56 2.11 -30.70 7.11
CA ARG A 56 3.17 -29.99 7.89
C ARG A 56 4.28 -30.89 8.43
N SER A 57 4.36 -32.12 7.95
CA SER A 57 5.45 -33.07 8.19
C SER A 57 6.18 -33.40 6.90
N PHE A 58 7.43 -33.86 7.00
CA PHE A 58 8.05 -34.59 5.90
C PHE A 58 7.35 -35.95 5.71
N LEU A 59 7.37 -36.47 4.49
CA LEU A 59 6.88 -37.83 4.20
C LEU A 59 7.56 -38.87 5.10
N SER A 60 6.78 -39.80 5.64
CA SER A 60 7.23 -40.75 6.68
C SER A 60 8.33 -41.73 6.25
N TRP A 61 8.49 -41.96 4.94
CA TRP A 61 9.60 -42.74 4.37
C TRP A 61 10.90 -41.95 4.20
N LEU A 62 10.83 -40.61 4.22
CA LEU A 62 11.98 -39.71 4.15
C LEU A 62 12.45 -39.28 5.55
N VAL A 63 11.50 -39.03 6.46
CA VAL A 63 11.76 -38.77 7.89
C VAL A 63 10.73 -39.54 8.71
N THR A 64 11.18 -40.61 9.37
CA THR A 64 10.30 -41.42 10.22
C THR A 64 9.75 -40.58 11.38
N PRO A 65 8.41 -40.48 11.58
CA PRO A 65 7.86 -39.81 12.74
C PRO A 65 8.21 -40.60 14.03
N PRO A 66 8.56 -39.92 15.14
CA PRO A 66 8.90 -40.59 16.39
C PRO A 66 7.70 -41.35 16.97
N SER A 67 7.95 -42.49 17.61
CA SER A 67 6.90 -43.31 18.24
C SER A 67 6.24 -42.58 19.41
N GLU A 68 5.03 -43.01 19.79
CA GLU A 68 4.31 -42.45 20.94
C GLU A 68 5.16 -42.48 22.23
N GLN A 69 5.96 -43.54 22.43
CA GLN A 69 6.85 -43.65 23.60
C GLN A 69 7.97 -42.61 23.59
N GLU A 70 8.46 -42.20 22.42
CA GLU A 70 9.46 -41.14 22.27
C GLU A 70 8.83 -39.75 22.42
N GLN A 71 7.63 -39.55 21.86
CA GLN A 71 6.85 -38.32 22.03
C GLN A 71 6.46 -38.07 23.50
N LEU A 72 6.12 -39.12 24.25
CA LEU A 72 5.83 -39.06 25.69
C LEU A 72 7.09 -38.81 26.54
N ARG A 73 8.28 -39.18 26.06
CA ARG A 73 9.58 -38.88 26.73
C ARG A 73 10.10 -37.48 26.40
N ALA A 74 9.63 -36.85 25.34
CA ALA A 74 10.04 -35.50 24.95
C ALA A 74 9.54 -34.42 25.94
N ARG A 75 10.28 -33.31 26.05
CA ARG A 75 9.85 -32.13 26.85
C ARG A 75 8.58 -31.57 26.21
N GLN A 76 7.48 -31.62 26.96
CA GLN A 76 6.16 -31.17 26.49
C GLN A 76 6.14 -29.65 26.34
N ILE A 77 6.44 -29.17 25.12
CA ILE A 77 6.52 -27.76 24.76
C ILE A 77 5.19 -27.29 24.15
N THR A 78 4.59 -26.23 24.70
CA THR A 78 3.34 -25.67 24.16
C THR A 78 3.60 -24.82 22.93
N TYR A 79 2.61 -24.70 22.05
CA TYR A 79 2.68 -23.78 20.89
C TYR A 79 2.98 -22.32 21.31
N ALA A 80 2.54 -21.89 22.50
CA ALA A 80 2.86 -20.56 23.01
C ALA A 80 4.37 -20.41 23.34
N GLN A 81 4.97 -21.43 23.97
CA GLN A 81 6.41 -21.47 24.23
C GLN A 81 7.24 -21.57 22.94
N ILE A 82 6.80 -22.36 21.94
CA ILE A 82 7.46 -22.41 20.62
C ILE A 82 7.56 -21.00 20.02
N ASN A 83 6.45 -20.27 19.90
CA ASN A 83 6.47 -18.92 19.30
C ASN A 83 7.36 -17.95 20.08
N ARG A 84 7.32 -17.97 21.43
CA ARG A 84 8.17 -17.10 22.25
C ARG A 84 9.67 -17.45 22.13
N LEU A 85 10.00 -18.74 22.02
CA LEU A 85 11.38 -19.21 21.87
C LEU A 85 11.93 -18.87 20.48
N GLU A 86 11.13 -19.07 19.43
CA GLU A 86 11.44 -18.59 18.06
C GLU A 86 11.64 -17.07 18.02
N ASP A 87 10.82 -16.29 18.72
CA ASP A 87 11.00 -14.84 18.80
C ASP A 87 12.27 -14.45 19.60
N LEU A 88 12.67 -15.21 20.63
CA LEU A 88 13.97 -15.04 21.30
C LEU A 88 15.16 -15.46 20.42
N TRP A 89 15.06 -16.54 19.65
CA TRP A 89 16.15 -17.02 18.77
C TRP A 89 16.55 -16.01 17.68
N ARG A 90 15.66 -15.06 17.32
CA ARG A 90 15.96 -13.90 16.47
C ARG A 90 16.98 -12.92 17.08
N GLU A 91 17.08 -12.89 18.41
CA GLU A 91 17.99 -11.98 19.15
C GLU A 91 19.15 -12.76 19.79
N ASN A 92 18.91 -13.99 20.25
CA ASN A 92 19.92 -14.88 20.83
C ASN A 92 19.71 -16.33 20.36
N ALA A 93 20.50 -16.78 19.40
CA ALA A 93 20.43 -18.14 18.84
C ALA A 93 20.77 -19.28 19.84
N SER A 94 21.30 -18.97 21.03
CA SER A 94 21.50 -19.96 22.11
C SER A 94 20.42 -19.91 23.22
N ALA A 95 19.35 -19.13 23.03
CA ALA A 95 18.25 -19.05 24.00
C ALA A 95 17.57 -20.41 24.21
N THR A 96 16.99 -20.57 25.40
CA THR A 96 16.36 -21.78 25.89
C THR A 96 14.95 -21.51 26.41
N LEU A 97 14.20 -22.56 26.75
CA LEU A 97 12.90 -22.41 27.41
C LEU A 97 12.98 -21.74 28.79
N GLU A 98 14.15 -21.75 29.45
CA GLU A 98 14.35 -21.09 30.75
C GLU A 98 14.60 -19.58 30.60
N ASP A 99 15.03 -19.11 29.44
CA ASP A 99 15.13 -17.67 29.14
C ASP A 99 13.75 -16.99 29.04
N LEU A 100 12.68 -17.76 28.81
CA LEU A 100 11.29 -17.29 28.80
C LEU A 100 10.75 -16.92 30.19
N GLU A 101 11.42 -17.34 31.26
CA GLU A 101 10.99 -17.15 32.65
C GLU A 101 11.73 -15.98 33.34
N LYS A 102 12.60 -15.27 32.59
CA LYS A 102 13.38 -14.13 33.10
C LYS A 102 12.53 -12.85 33.18
N PRO A 103 12.58 -12.08 34.29
CA PRO A 103 11.85 -10.83 34.42
C PRO A 103 12.33 -9.78 33.40
N GLY A 104 11.41 -8.97 32.88
CA GLY A 104 11.67 -7.95 31.86
C GLY A 104 11.52 -8.40 30.40
N VAL A 105 11.36 -9.71 30.13
CA VAL A 105 11.11 -10.23 28.76
C VAL A 105 9.67 -9.99 28.29
N ASP A 106 8.73 -9.83 29.24
CA ASP A 106 7.28 -9.86 28.98
C ASP A 106 6.55 -8.54 29.34
N ASP A 107 7.25 -7.41 29.30
CA ASP A 107 6.62 -6.09 29.34
C ASP A 107 5.74 -5.89 28.09
N GLU A 108 4.45 -6.14 28.23
CA GLU A 108 3.44 -5.84 27.20
C GLU A 108 3.18 -4.33 27.18
N PRO A 109 3.22 -3.67 26.01
CA PRO A 109 3.09 -2.22 25.94
C PRO A 109 1.67 -1.76 26.29
N GLN A 110 1.56 -0.57 26.89
CA GLN A 110 0.29 0.01 27.30
C GLN A 110 -0.70 0.09 26.12
N PRO A 111 -1.95 -0.41 26.26
CA PRO A 111 -2.94 -0.33 25.21
C PRO A 111 -3.42 1.11 24.98
N ILE A 112 -3.84 1.41 23.75
CA ILE A 112 -4.44 2.70 23.41
C ILE A 112 -5.72 2.95 24.22
N LEU A 113 -6.00 4.22 24.48
CA LEU A 113 -7.17 4.66 25.21
C LEU A 113 -8.20 5.25 24.24
N GLN A 114 -9.48 5.25 24.61
CA GLN A 114 -10.48 5.98 23.84
C GLN A 114 -10.40 7.48 24.11
N ARG A 115 -10.23 7.85 25.39
CA ARG A 115 -10.00 9.23 25.85
C ARG A 115 -8.60 9.37 26.44
N TYR A 116 -8.01 10.54 26.28
CA TYR A 116 -6.69 10.92 26.79
C TYR A 116 -6.79 12.22 27.59
N GLU A 117 -6.00 12.38 28.65
CA GLU A 117 -5.98 13.60 29.45
C GLU A 117 -5.41 14.79 28.65
N ASP A 118 -4.24 14.59 28.04
CA ASP A 118 -3.57 15.57 27.19
C ASP A 118 -2.82 14.90 26.02
N ALA A 119 -2.19 15.72 25.18
CA ALA A 119 -1.39 15.23 24.06
C ALA A 119 -0.04 14.60 24.47
N TYR A 120 0.44 14.79 25.71
CA TYR A 120 1.63 14.10 26.23
C TYR A 120 1.30 12.66 26.62
N GLN A 121 0.19 12.40 27.29
CA GLN A 121 -0.32 11.05 27.56
C GLN A 121 -0.57 10.30 26.24
N TYR A 122 -1.16 10.99 25.25
CA TYR A 122 -1.31 10.46 23.88
C TYR A 122 0.04 10.07 23.25
N GLN A 123 1.04 10.96 23.27
CA GLN A 123 2.38 10.68 22.74
C GLN A 123 3.07 9.53 23.50
N ASN A 124 2.95 9.49 24.83
CA ASN A 124 3.58 8.48 25.68
C ASN A 124 3.01 7.08 25.46
N ILE A 125 1.77 6.95 24.98
CA ILE A 125 1.13 5.67 24.66
C ILE A 125 1.43 5.25 23.21
N PHE A 126 1.20 6.12 22.21
CA PHE A 126 1.46 5.75 20.81
C PHE A 126 2.94 5.72 20.43
N GLY A 127 3.80 6.53 21.06
CA GLY A 127 5.24 6.61 20.78
C GLY A 127 5.98 5.26 20.92
N PRO A 128 5.83 4.54 22.04
CA PRO A 128 6.35 3.19 22.19
C PRO A 128 5.81 2.19 21.15
N LEU A 129 4.52 2.27 20.79
CA LEU A 129 3.91 1.37 19.80
C LEU A 129 4.51 1.57 18.40
N VAL A 130 4.65 2.83 17.97
CA VAL A 130 5.31 3.18 16.71
C VAL A 130 6.79 2.76 16.72
N LYS A 131 7.47 2.83 17.87
CA LYS A 131 8.85 2.34 18.00
C LYS A 131 8.94 0.81 17.88
N ILE A 132 8.06 0.08 18.57
CA ILE A 132 8.01 -1.40 18.55
C ILE A 132 7.74 -1.91 17.13
N GLU A 133 6.89 -1.23 16.36
CA GLU A 133 6.67 -1.53 14.94
C GLU A 133 7.91 -1.21 14.08
N ALA A 134 8.52 -0.02 14.27
CA ALA A 134 9.73 0.38 13.53
C ALA A 134 10.92 -0.57 13.77
N ASP A 135 11.17 -0.94 15.04
CA ASP A 135 12.23 -1.88 15.44
C ASP A 135 11.94 -3.32 14.94
N TYR A 136 10.68 -3.65 14.61
CA TYR A 136 10.31 -4.93 14.01
C TYR A 136 10.45 -4.92 12.48
N ASP A 137 9.91 -3.92 11.79
CA ASP A 137 10.05 -3.72 10.35
C ASP A 137 11.52 -3.58 9.93
N LYS A 138 12.32 -2.85 10.72
CA LYS A 138 13.78 -2.78 10.54
C LYS A 138 14.42 -4.16 10.53
N ARG A 139 14.18 -4.98 11.56
CA ARG A 139 14.74 -6.34 11.67
C ARG A 139 14.21 -7.29 10.61
N LEU A 140 12.95 -7.14 10.21
CA LEU A 140 12.36 -7.89 9.10
C LEU A 140 13.01 -7.53 7.76
N LYS A 141 13.42 -6.27 7.55
CA LYS A 141 14.18 -5.86 6.35
C LYS A 141 15.66 -6.23 6.41
N GLU A 142 16.32 -6.05 7.54
CA GLU A 142 17.75 -6.38 7.70
C GLU A 142 18.00 -7.90 7.68
N SER A 143 17.02 -8.74 8.02
CA SER A 143 17.12 -10.21 7.85
C SER A 143 16.90 -10.69 6.40
N GLN A 144 16.56 -9.80 5.45
CA GLN A 144 16.33 -10.16 4.04
C GLN A 144 17.61 -10.16 3.18
N THR A 145 18.81 -10.03 3.78
CA THR A 145 20.10 -10.18 3.09
C THR A 145 20.15 -11.46 2.25
N GLN A 146 20.71 -11.35 1.05
CA GLN A 146 21.01 -12.48 0.17
C GLN A 146 22.51 -12.51 -0.10
N ASP A 147 23.16 -13.61 0.25
CA ASP A 147 24.56 -13.88 -0.06
C ASP A 147 24.71 -14.67 -1.37
N ASP A 148 25.96 -14.85 -1.82
CA ASP A 148 26.34 -15.52 -3.07
C ASP A 148 25.62 -14.99 -4.33
N VAL A 149 25.36 -13.68 -4.36
CA VAL A 149 24.76 -12.99 -5.50
C VAL A 149 25.77 -12.91 -6.64
N VAL A 150 25.35 -13.35 -7.83
CA VAL A 150 26.09 -13.17 -9.08
C VAL A 150 25.68 -11.84 -9.71
N VAL A 151 26.65 -10.97 -9.98
CA VAL A 151 26.46 -9.62 -10.51
C VAL A 151 27.01 -9.50 -11.92
N ARG A 152 26.18 -9.03 -12.84
CA ARG A 152 26.56 -8.57 -14.18
C ARG A 152 26.64 -7.05 -14.18
N TRP A 153 27.83 -6.51 -14.46
CA TRP A 153 28.05 -5.07 -14.53
C TRP A 153 27.65 -4.49 -15.88
N ASP A 154 27.20 -3.23 -15.84
CA ASP A 154 26.73 -2.46 -16.99
C ASP A 154 26.93 -0.95 -16.71
N GLN A 155 26.77 -0.11 -17.73
CA GLN A 155 26.90 1.34 -17.60
C GLN A 155 25.73 2.06 -18.28
N GLY A 156 24.96 2.79 -17.47
CA GLY A 156 23.83 3.57 -17.97
C GLY A 156 24.28 4.70 -18.90
N LEU A 157 23.36 5.18 -19.74
CA LEU A 157 23.58 6.35 -20.60
C LEU A 157 23.99 7.61 -19.81
N ASN A 158 23.59 7.67 -18.53
CA ASN A 158 23.99 8.68 -17.54
C ASN A 158 25.39 8.43 -16.92
N GLN A 159 26.22 7.58 -17.54
CA GLN A 159 27.57 7.18 -17.12
C GLN A 159 27.68 6.45 -15.76
N LYS A 160 26.58 6.19 -15.05
CA LYS A 160 26.62 5.46 -13.77
C LYS A 160 26.75 3.95 -13.95
N ARG A 161 27.38 3.29 -12.98
CA ARG A 161 27.43 1.83 -12.88
C ARG A 161 26.07 1.27 -12.50
N ILE A 162 25.62 0.28 -13.27
CA ILE A 162 24.43 -0.52 -12.99
C ILE A 162 24.89 -1.94 -12.65
N ALA A 163 24.43 -2.46 -11.53
CA ALA A 163 24.55 -3.87 -11.17
C ALA A 163 23.26 -4.61 -11.56
N TRP A 164 23.37 -5.65 -12.37
CA TRP A 164 22.28 -6.55 -12.71
C TRP A 164 22.46 -7.89 -11.99
N PHE A 165 21.42 -8.39 -11.32
CA PHE A 165 21.47 -9.65 -10.58
C PHE A 165 20.10 -10.28 -10.37
N ASN A 166 20.05 -11.60 -10.24
CA ASN A 166 18.82 -12.33 -9.87
C ASN A 166 18.69 -12.42 -8.35
N PHE A 167 17.46 -12.57 -7.84
CA PHE A 167 17.18 -12.58 -6.39
C PHE A 167 16.08 -13.61 -6.07
N PRO A 168 16.44 -14.89 -5.80
CA PRO A 168 15.46 -15.99 -5.68
C PRO A 168 14.39 -15.78 -4.61
N LYS A 169 14.70 -15.07 -3.52
CA LYS A 169 13.73 -14.69 -2.47
C LYS A 169 12.63 -13.72 -2.95
N LEU A 170 12.81 -13.07 -4.10
CA LEU A 170 11.79 -12.25 -4.76
C LEU A 170 10.82 -13.12 -5.58
N GLU A 171 11.33 -14.17 -6.23
CA GLU A 171 10.54 -15.13 -7.01
C GLU A 171 9.62 -15.96 -6.09
N SER A 172 10.11 -16.36 -4.93
CA SER A 172 9.30 -17.05 -3.90
C SER A 172 8.31 -16.14 -3.18
N GLY A 173 8.43 -14.82 -3.34
CA GLY A 173 7.57 -13.82 -2.69
C GLY A 173 7.87 -13.56 -1.20
N GLU A 174 8.92 -14.18 -0.64
CA GLU A 174 9.41 -13.91 0.73
C GLU A 174 9.85 -12.45 0.90
N VAL A 175 10.33 -11.86 -0.19
CA VAL A 175 10.87 -10.50 -0.25
C VAL A 175 10.12 -9.73 -1.34
N ARG A 176 9.86 -8.44 -1.09
CA ARG A 176 9.26 -7.51 -2.05
C ARG A 176 10.07 -6.23 -2.15
N LEU A 177 10.22 -5.76 -3.38
CA LEU A 177 11.09 -4.68 -3.82
C LEU A 177 10.33 -3.79 -4.82
N ALA A 178 10.52 -2.48 -4.74
CA ALA A 178 9.96 -1.50 -5.67
C ALA A 178 11.08 -0.75 -6.43
N VAL A 179 10.76 -0.23 -7.61
CA VAL A 179 11.62 0.73 -8.31
C VAL A 179 11.74 2.00 -7.44
N GLY A 180 12.98 2.45 -7.23
CA GLY A 180 13.32 3.53 -6.29
C GLY A 180 13.65 3.07 -4.86
N ASP A 181 13.50 1.78 -4.52
CA ASP A 181 14.03 1.24 -3.26
C ASP A 181 15.57 1.29 -3.25
N GLU A 182 16.14 1.24 -2.05
CA GLU A 182 17.58 1.33 -1.85
C GLU A 182 18.14 0.00 -1.35
N LEU A 183 19.07 -0.55 -2.12
CA LEU A 183 19.80 -1.77 -1.79
C LEU A 183 21.27 -1.43 -1.58
N ARG A 184 21.91 -2.15 -0.68
CA ARG A 184 23.37 -2.12 -0.50
C ARG A 184 23.94 -3.38 -1.11
N LEU A 185 24.78 -3.22 -2.12
CA LEU A 185 25.60 -4.30 -2.65
C LEU A 185 26.93 -4.28 -1.90
N ARG A 186 27.35 -5.43 -1.38
CA ARG A 186 28.64 -5.63 -0.69
C ARG A 186 29.44 -6.71 -1.42
N TYR A 187 30.75 -6.58 -1.43
CA TYR A 187 31.67 -7.56 -1.98
C TYR A 187 32.58 -8.12 -0.88
N HIS A 188 32.61 -9.45 -0.74
CA HIS A 188 33.34 -10.17 0.32
C HIS A 188 34.32 -11.23 -0.20
N GLY A 189 34.50 -11.34 -1.52
CA GLY A 189 35.43 -12.30 -2.13
C GLY A 189 36.90 -11.88 -2.07
N ASP A 190 37.81 -12.82 -2.34
CA ASP A 190 39.26 -12.58 -2.25
C ASP A 190 39.89 -11.82 -3.45
N SER A 191 39.13 -11.56 -4.52
CA SER A 191 39.67 -11.03 -5.79
C SER A 191 39.76 -9.51 -5.87
N HIS A 192 39.18 -8.80 -4.90
CA HIS A 192 39.21 -7.34 -4.77
C HIS A 192 39.23 -6.97 -3.28
N HIS A 193 39.44 -5.69 -2.95
CA HIS A 193 39.26 -5.25 -1.56
C HIS A 193 37.77 -5.28 -1.18
N ALA A 194 37.49 -5.55 0.10
CA ALA A 194 36.13 -5.51 0.63
C ALA A 194 35.50 -4.14 0.34
N TRP A 195 34.33 -4.14 -0.30
CA TRP A 195 33.69 -2.96 -0.86
C TRP A 195 32.18 -2.97 -0.55
N GLU A 196 31.60 -1.80 -0.36
CA GLU A 196 30.15 -1.64 -0.31
C GLU A 196 29.68 -0.40 -1.09
N GLY A 197 28.52 -0.53 -1.75
CA GLY A 197 27.89 0.55 -2.49
C GLY A 197 26.37 0.48 -2.38
N SER A 198 25.75 1.58 -1.94
CA SER A 198 24.30 1.73 -1.98
C SER A 198 23.85 2.24 -3.35
N GLY A 199 22.82 1.62 -3.90
CA GLY A 199 22.17 2.02 -5.16
C GLY A 199 20.66 2.17 -5.03
N HIS A 200 20.02 2.63 -6.10
CA HIS A 200 18.56 2.63 -6.22
C HIS A 200 18.12 1.62 -7.30
N VAL A 201 17.04 0.90 -7.03
CA VAL A 201 16.47 -0.05 -7.99
C VAL A 201 15.90 0.72 -9.19
N LEU A 202 16.49 0.54 -10.37
CA LEU A 202 15.97 1.03 -11.65
C LEU A 202 14.84 0.14 -12.17
N LYS A 203 15.02 -1.17 -12.03
CA LYS A 203 14.15 -2.19 -12.60
C LYS A 203 14.01 -3.35 -11.63
N ILE A 204 12.77 -3.76 -11.39
CA ILE A 204 12.43 -5.01 -10.72
C ILE A 204 12.19 -6.12 -11.78
N PRO A 205 12.38 -7.40 -11.40
CA PRO A 205 11.97 -8.55 -12.20
C PRO A 205 10.51 -8.42 -12.66
N ASN A 206 10.28 -8.76 -13.93
CA ASN A 206 8.98 -8.66 -14.57
C ASN A 206 8.80 -9.78 -15.61
N ASN A 207 7.62 -9.86 -16.22
CA ASN A 207 7.27 -10.91 -17.19
C ASN A 207 8.05 -10.88 -18.54
N ILE A 208 9.22 -10.23 -18.57
CA ILE A 208 10.15 -10.08 -19.70
C ILE A 208 11.60 -10.38 -19.26
N SER A 209 11.94 -10.23 -17.97
CA SER A 209 13.32 -10.32 -17.48
C SER A 209 13.37 -10.47 -15.96
N ASP A 210 14.14 -11.47 -15.50
CA ASP A 210 14.21 -11.87 -14.08
C ASP A 210 15.34 -11.17 -13.27
N GLU A 211 16.15 -10.33 -13.92
CA GLU A 211 17.21 -9.53 -13.28
C GLU A 211 16.65 -8.25 -12.62
N ILE A 212 17.01 -8.00 -11.36
CA ILE A 212 17.00 -6.66 -10.74
C ILE A 212 18.08 -5.81 -11.39
N GLY A 213 17.77 -4.55 -11.72
CA GLY A 213 18.76 -3.54 -12.09
C GLY A 213 18.93 -2.49 -10.99
N LEU A 214 20.15 -2.31 -10.50
CA LEU A 214 20.50 -1.41 -9.38
C LEU A 214 21.49 -0.32 -9.86
N GLU A 215 21.07 0.94 -9.92
CA GLU A 215 21.95 2.08 -10.19
C GLU A 215 22.73 2.46 -8.94
N LEU A 216 24.06 2.36 -8.97
CA LEU A 216 24.89 2.78 -7.84
C LEU A 216 24.93 4.30 -7.69
N ARG A 217 24.97 4.78 -6.43
CA ARG A 217 25.07 6.23 -6.13
C ARG A 217 26.45 6.84 -6.41
N ARG A 218 27.47 6.00 -6.57
CA ARG A 218 28.86 6.38 -6.86
C ARG A 218 29.48 5.32 -7.78
N ASN A 219 30.39 5.77 -8.63
CA ASN A 219 31.19 4.88 -9.49
C ASN A 219 32.56 4.52 -8.86
N ASP A 220 32.89 5.12 -7.71
CA ASP A 220 34.21 5.02 -7.08
C ASP A 220 34.46 3.62 -6.49
N GLY A 221 35.59 3.00 -6.85
CA GLY A 221 36.04 1.72 -6.29
C GLY A 221 35.15 0.51 -6.63
N VAL A 222 34.19 0.64 -7.54
CA VAL A 222 33.25 -0.42 -7.91
C VAL A 222 34.01 -1.62 -8.52
N PRO A 223 33.88 -2.84 -7.97
CA PRO A 223 34.63 -4.02 -8.41
C PRO A 223 34.05 -4.63 -9.71
N VAL A 224 34.16 -3.88 -10.82
CA VAL A 224 33.55 -4.24 -12.12
C VAL A 224 34.12 -5.52 -12.74
N ASP A 225 35.34 -5.90 -12.39
CA ASP A 225 35.98 -7.15 -12.85
C ASP A 225 35.50 -8.38 -12.05
N CYS A 226 34.79 -8.18 -10.94
CA CYS A 226 34.25 -9.24 -10.10
C CYS A 226 32.76 -9.47 -10.37
N THR A 227 32.37 -10.72 -10.55
CA THR A 227 30.97 -11.12 -10.83
C THR A 227 30.36 -12.04 -9.78
N HIS A 228 31.15 -12.57 -8.84
CA HIS A 228 30.73 -13.53 -7.79
C HIS A 228 31.23 -13.05 -6.42
N GLY A 229 30.67 -13.58 -5.33
CA GLY A 229 31.09 -13.22 -3.96
C GLY A 229 30.51 -11.90 -3.46
N PHE A 230 29.33 -11.52 -3.96
CA PHE A 230 28.56 -10.37 -3.46
C PHE A 230 27.46 -10.80 -2.50
N SER A 231 27.08 -9.89 -1.60
CA SER A 231 25.79 -9.95 -0.90
C SER A 231 25.00 -8.66 -1.04
N VAL A 232 23.67 -8.78 -0.98
CA VAL A 232 22.71 -7.68 -1.17
C VAL A 232 21.85 -7.52 0.08
N ASP A 233 21.92 -6.36 0.71
CA ASP A 233 21.08 -5.97 1.85
C ASP A 233 19.97 -5.01 1.42
N PHE A 234 18.84 -5.06 2.13
CA PHE A 234 17.81 -4.02 2.09
C PHE A 234 18.18 -2.86 2.99
N VAL A 235 18.28 -1.64 2.44
CA VAL A 235 18.51 -0.44 3.25
C VAL A 235 17.18 0.03 3.81
N TRP A 236 16.87 -0.40 5.03
CA TRP A 236 15.71 0.06 5.79
C TRP A 236 15.73 1.59 5.98
N LYS A 237 14.53 2.20 6.03
CA LYS A 237 14.34 3.65 6.13
C LYS A 237 13.31 3.99 7.19
N SER A 238 13.79 4.57 8.29
CA SER A 238 12.98 5.08 9.40
C SER A 238 11.98 6.17 9.02
N THR A 239 12.06 6.76 7.82
CA THR A 239 11.39 8.01 7.44
C THR A 239 9.87 8.04 7.62
N SER A 240 9.18 6.91 7.53
CA SER A 240 7.75 6.79 7.86
C SER A 240 7.52 6.97 9.36
N PHE A 241 8.18 6.14 10.16
CA PHE A 241 8.10 6.13 11.62
C PHE A 241 8.63 7.44 12.24
N ASP A 242 9.72 8.00 11.72
CA ASP A 242 10.25 9.30 12.14
C ASP A 242 9.22 10.42 12.01
N ARG A 243 8.44 10.41 10.92
CA ARG A 243 7.39 11.41 10.67
C ARG A 243 6.17 11.19 11.58
N MET A 244 5.81 9.94 11.89
CA MET A 244 4.80 9.64 12.91
C MET A 244 5.23 10.13 14.30
N GLN A 245 6.45 9.80 14.74
CA GLN A 245 7.02 10.25 16.02
C GLN A 245 7.09 11.78 16.11
N LEU A 246 7.55 12.44 15.04
CA LEU A 246 7.60 13.90 14.95
C LEU A 246 6.19 14.52 14.98
N ALA A 247 5.19 13.91 14.33
CA ALA A 247 3.83 14.40 14.34
C ALA A 247 3.22 14.33 15.76
N MET A 248 3.37 13.20 16.45
CA MET A 248 2.91 13.06 17.85
C MET A 248 3.59 14.05 18.78
N LYS A 249 4.92 14.25 18.63
CA LYS A 249 5.67 15.28 19.37
C LYS A 249 5.21 16.71 19.05
N THR A 250 4.84 16.98 17.80
CA THR A 250 4.31 18.29 17.38
C THR A 250 2.92 18.53 17.93
N PHE A 251 2.07 17.50 18.01
CA PHE A 251 0.75 17.56 18.65
C PHE A 251 0.84 17.85 20.15
N ALA A 252 1.86 17.32 20.84
CA ALA A 252 2.10 17.57 22.26
C ALA A 252 2.71 18.96 22.56
N ILE A 253 3.50 19.55 21.65
CA ILE A 253 4.33 20.74 21.93
C ILE A 253 3.88 22.00 21.18
N ASP A 254 3.36 21.90 19.95
CA ASP A 254 2.86 23.06 19.18
C ASP A 254 1.33 23.19 19.34
N GLU A 255 0.88 24.06 20.25
CA GLU A 255 -0.55 24.43 20.40
C GLU A 255 -1.18 24.97 19.09
N LYS A 256 -0.36 25.38 18.11
CA LYS A 256 -0.79 25.87 16.78
C LYS A 256 -0.65 24.79 15.70
N SER A 257 -0.46 23.53 16.10
CA SER A 257 -0.48 22.36 15.22
C SER A 257 -1.89 22.02 14.76
N VAL A 258 -2.90 22.20 15.62
CA VAL A 258 -4.33 22.02 15.33
C VAL A 258 -5.16 23.12 16.00
N SER A 259 -6.41 23.30 15.60
CA SER A 259 -7.36 24.12 16.36
C SER A 259 -7.76 23.43 17.68
N GLY A 260 -8.02 24.19 18.75
CA GLY A 260 -8.43 23.64 20.05
C GLY A 260 -9.66 22.72 19.99
N TYR A 261 -10.62 22.99 19.09
CA TYR A 261 -11.76 22.07 18.88
C TYR A 261 -11.32 20.70 18.38
N ILE A 262 -10.38 20.67 17.42
CA ILE A 262 -9.81 19.42 16.90
C ILE A 262 -8.93 18.75 17.96
N TYR A 263 -8.09 19.51 18.69
CA TYR A 263 -7.28 19.00 19.81
C TYR A 263 -8.14 18.20 20.80
N HIS A 264 -9.17 18.84 21.37
CA HIS A 264 -10.06 18.21 22.34
C HIS A 264 -10.87 17.05 21.74
N LYS A 265 -11.32 17.13 20.47
CA LYS A 265 -11.99 15.97 19.82
C LYS A 265 -11.05 14.80 19.56
N LEU A 266 -9.79 15.02 19.21
CA LEU A 266 -8.80 13.96 19.04
C LEU A 266 -8.50 13.29 20.39
N LEU A 267 -8.39 14.04 21.49
CA LEU A 267 -8.24 13.47 22.83
C LEU A 267 -9.52 12.80 23.38
N GLY A 268 -10.64 12.85 22.66
CA GLY A 268 -11.91 12.26 23.09
C GLY A 268 -12.63 13.05 24.20
N HIS A 269 -12.27 14.32 24.40
CA HIS A 269 -12.93 15.19 25.36
C HIS A 269 -14.36 15.52 24.90
N ASP A 270 -15.26 15.64 25.87
CA ASP A 270 -16.64 16.03 25.62
C ASP A 270 -16.71 17.53 25.30
N LEU A 271 -17.39 17.88 24.21
CA LEU A 271 -17.46 19.23 23.66
C LEU A 271 -18.81 19.45 22.99
N GLU A 272 -19.36 20.66 23.13
CA GLU A 272 -20.53 21.09 22.37
C GLU A 272 -20.28 21.07 20.84
N PRO A 273 -21.27 20.67 20.01
CA PRO A 273 -21.14 20.69 18.56
C PRO A 273 -20.95 22.11 18.00
N THR A 274 -19.75 22.42 17.52
CA THR A 274 -19.46 23.72 16.88
C THR A 274 -19.85 23.71 15.41
N ILE A 275 -20.62 24.71 14.97
CA ILE A 275 -21.00 24.92 13.57
C ILE A 275 -20.13 26.02 12.95
N LEU A 276 -19.49 25.71 11.82
CA LEU A 276 -18.75 26.69 11.03
C LEU A 276 -19.74 27.59 10.27
N ARG A 277 -19.69 28.90 10.54
CA ARG A 277 -20.43 29.91 9.76
C ARG A 277 -19.77 30.05 8.39
N THR A 278 -20.49 29.67 7.34
CA THR A 278 -20.04 29.76 5.95
C THR A 278 -21.20 30.02 5.00
N GLN A 279 -20.92 30.58 3.82
CA GLN A 279 -21.94 30.77 2.78
C GLN A 279 -22.05 29.50 1.94
N MET A 280 -23.21 28.85 1.96
CA MET A 280 -23.39 27.59 1.23
C MET A 280 -23.43 27.83 -0.29
N PRO A 281 -22.77 26.98 -1.11
CA PRO A 281 -22.82 27.09 -2.57
C PRO A 281 -24.22 26.78 -3.10
N LYS A 282 -24.60 27.40 -4.24
CA LYS A 282 -25.91 27.19 -4.89
C LYS A 282 -26.09 25.79 -5.52
N ARG A 283 -24.99 25.10 -5.83
CA ARG A 283 -24.94 23.74 -6.40
C ARG A 283 -23.83 22.97 -5.68
N PHE A 284 -24.12 21.75 -5.22
CA PHE A 284 -23.14 20.92 -4.52
C PHE A 284 -22.28 20.06 -5.46
N SER A 285 -22.80 19.68 -6.62
CA SER A 285 -22.02 19.05 -7.69
C SER A 285 -20.98 20.03 -8.25
N ALA A 286 -19.71 19.61 -8.25
CA ALA A 286 -18.61 20.40 -8.80
C ALA A 286 -18.54 20.26 -10.34
N PRO A 287 -18.02 21.26 -11.07
CA PRO A 287 -17.81 21.15 -12.52
C PRO A 287 -16.88 19.97 -12.85
N GLY A 288 -17.04 19.37 -14.03
CA GLY A 288 -16.20 18.25 -14.51
C GLY A 288 -16.41 16.91 -13.80
N LEU A 289 -17.25 16.85 -12.77
CA LEU A 289 -17.62 15.63 -12.04
C LEU A 289 -19.08 15.22 -12.30
N PRO A 290 -19.44 13.94 -12.05
CA PRO A 290 -20.83 13.49 -12.07
C PRO A 290 -21.72 14.25 -11.09
N GLU A 291 -23.02 14.34 -11.39
CA GLU A 291 -24.00 14.88 -10.45
C GLU A 291 -24.09 14.03 -9.16
N LEU A 292 -24.22 14.73 -8.03
CA LEU A 292 -24.25 14.10 -6.72
C LEU A 292 -25.67 13.66 -6.34
N ASN A 293 -25.81 12.42 -5.82
CA ASN A 293 -27.09 11.97 -5.26
C ASN A 293 -27.37 12.60 -3.88
N HIS A 294 -28.56 12.36 -3.33
CA HIS A 294 -29.02 12.93 -2.05
C HIS A 294 -28.03 12.70 -0.89
N SER A 295 -27.49 11.48 -0.75
CA SER A 295 -26.56 11.14 0.33
C SER A 295 -25.19 11.84 0.16
N GLN A 296 -24.74 12.00 -1.08
CA GLN A 296 -23.51 12.72 -1.42
C GLN A 296 -23.67 14.24 -1.23
N MET A 297 -24.78 14.83 -1.69
CA MET A 297 -25.10 16.24 -1.44
C MET A 297 -25.24 16.55 0.05
N TYR A 298 -25.88 15.66 0.82
CA TYR A 298 -25.97 15.77 2.28
C TYR A 298 -24.59 15.72 2.94
N ALA A 299 -23.68 14.86 2.45
CA ALA A 299 -22.29 14.82 2.92
C ALA A 299 -21.56 16.14 2.63
N VAL A 300 -21.56 16.64 1.40
CA VAL A 300 -20.94 17.93 1.04
C VAL A 300 -21.49 19.05 1.93
N LYS A 301 -22.82 19.18 2.02
CA LYS A 301 -23.50 20.20 2.84
C LYS A 301 -23.05 20.13 4.31
N SER A 302 -23.08 18.93 4.90
CA SER A 302 -22.76 18.73 6.33
C SER A 302 -21.29 18.98 6.64
N VAL A 303 -20.38 18.61 5.73
CA VAL A 303 -18.92 18.77 5.89
C VAL A 303 -18.51 20.23 5.90
N LEU A 304 -19.05 21.04 4.99
CA LEU A 304 -18.73 22.47 4.89
C LEU A 304 -19.07 23.24 6.19
N GLN A 305 -19.99 22.72 6.99
CA GLN A 305 -20.50 23.34 8.23
C GLN A 305 -19.85 22.81 9.52
N LYS A 306 -18.90 21.86 9.46
CA LYS A 306 -18.31 21.22 10.66
C LYS A 306 -16.77 21.31 10.70
N PRO A 307 -16.14 21.51 11.88
CA PRO A 307 -14.67 21.45 12.02
C PRO A 307 -14.08 20.04 11.87
N ILE A 308 -14.87 19.00 12.16
CA ILE A 308 -14.52 17.59 11.98
C ILE A 308 -15.69 16.86 11.35
N SER A 309 -15.42 16.03 10.34
CA SER A 309 -16.43 15.19 9.71
C SER A 309 -15.84 13.83 9.35
N LEU A 310 -16.60 12.77 9.65
CA LEU A 310 -16.33 11.42 9.18
C LEU A 310 -17.32 11.11 8.05
N ILE A 311 -16.84 10.55 6.93
CA ILE A 311 -17.68 10.01 5.85
C ILE A 311 -17.41 8.51 5.74
N GLN A 312 -18.42 7.69 5.99
CA GLN A 312 -18.37 6.26 5.65
C GLN A 312 -18.84 6.09 4.20
N GLY A 313 -18.02 5.49 3.35
CA GLY A 313 -18.40 5.18 1.98
C GLY A 313 -18.19 3.70 1.64
N PRO A 314 -19.28 2.90 1.68
CA PRO A 314 -19.28 1.53 1.19
C PRO A 314 -18.78 1.42 -0.28
N PRO A 315 -18.36 0.23 -0.72
CA PRO A 315 -17.87 0.00 -2.09
C PRO A 315 -18.81 0.53 -3.17
N GLY A 316 -18.23 1.23 -4.16
CA GLY A 316 -19.00 1.78 -5.29
C GLY A 316 -19.83 3.03 -5.00
N THR A 317 -19.87 3.55 -3.77
CA THR A 317 -20.72 4.72 -3.38
C THR A 317 -20.20 6.10 -3.83
N GLY A 318 -19.13 6.13 -4.62
CA GLY A 318 -18.57 7.37 -5.16
C GLY A 318 -17.76 8.21 -4.17
N LYS A 319 -17.18 7.62 -3.11
CA LYS A 319 -16.29 8.30 -2.13
C LYS A 319 -15.44 9.40 -2.75
N THR A 320 -14.57 9.02 -3.69
CA THR A 320 -13.60 9.91 -4.34
C THR A 320 -14.24 11.07 -5.13
N VAL A 321 -15.47 10.90 -5.64
CA VAL A 321 -16.24 11.97 -6.31
C VAL A 321 -16.80 12.96 -5.27
N THR A 322 -17.31 12.44 -4.15
CA THR A 322 -17.72 13.25 -2.99
C THR A 322 -16.53 13.99 -2.39
N SER A 323 -15.39 13.32 -2.18
CA SER A 323 -14.12 13.89 -1.70
C SER A 323 -13.64 15.02 -2.62
N ALA A 324 -13.60 14.80 -3.94
CA ALA A 324 -13.20 15.83 -4.90
C ALA A 324 -14.18 17.02 -4.93
N SER A 325 -15.49 16.78 -4.81
CA SER A 325 -16.50 17.85 -4.71
C SER A 325 -16.38 18.65 -3.41
N ILE A 326 -16.08 17.98 -2.29
CA ILE A 326 -15.78 18.61 -0.99
C ILE A 326 -14.54 19.50 -1.11
N VAL A 327 -13.45 18.99 -1.69
CA VAL A 327 -12.21 19.74 -1.94
C VAL A 327 -12.48 20.96 -2.83
N TYR A 328 -13.28 20.80 -3.89
CA TYR A 328 -13.65 21.91 -4.77
C TYR A 328 -14.28 23.08 -4.02
N HIS A 329 -15.33 22.81 -3.22
CA HIS A 329 -15.99 23.87 -2.44
C HIS A 329 -15.06 24.43 -1.36
N LEU A 330 -14.30 23.58 -0.65
CA LEU A 330 -13.37 24.03 0.39
C LEU A 330 -12.27 24.95 -0.16
N ALA A 331 -11.73 24.67 -1.36
CA ALA A 331 -10.72 25.48 -2.02
C ALA A 331 -11.27 26.80 -2.61
N LYS A 332 -12.57 26.88 -2.89
CA LYS A 332 -13.22 28.14 -3.30
C LYS A 332 -13.81 28.96 -2.14
N MET A 333 -14.03 28.34 -0.97
CA MET A 333 -14.67 28.98 0.20
C MET A 333 -13.70 29.36 1.33
N ASN A 334 -12.57 28.66 1.49
CA ASN A 334 -11.54 29.01 2.48
C ASN A 334 -10.32 29.68 1.81
N PRO A 335 -9.64 30.63 2.46
CA PRO A 335 -8.35 31.12 2.01
C PRO A 335 -7.22 30.12 2.35
N GLY A 336 -6.28 29.97 1.42
CA GLY A 336 -5.14 29.04 1.53
C GLY A 336 -5.38 27.69 0.86
N GLN A 337 -4.31 26.90 0.73
CA GLN A 337 -4.34 25.62 0.03
C GLN A 337 -5.11 24.55 0.83
N VAL A 338 -5.86 23.70 0.12
CA VAL A 338 -6.41 22.48 0.72
C VAL A 338 -5.35 21.37 0.66
N LEU A 339 -5.09 20.71 1.79
CA LEU A 339 -4.27 19.51 1.83
C LEU A 339 -5.15 18.29 1.61
N VAL A 340 -4.75 17.43 0.67
CA VAL A 340 -5.45 16.18 0.35
C VAL A 340 -4.47 15.03 0.45
N CYS A 341 -4.82 14.02 1.24
CA CYS A 341 -3.99 12.84 1.40
C CYS A 341 -4.77 11.54 1.56
N ALA A 342 -4.03 10.44 1.44
CA ALA A 342 -4.46 9.07 1.71
C ALA A 342 -3.21 8.26 2.08
N PRO A 343 -3.30 7.11 2.77
CA PRO A 343 -2.12 6.30 3.06
C PRO A 343 -1.48 5.75 1.78
N SER A 344 -2.30 5.32 0.81
CA SER A 344 -1.84 4.66 -0.41
C SER A 344 -1.62 5.61 -1.59
N ASN A 345 -0.51 5.44 -2.32
CA ASN A 345 -0.16 6.27 -3.47
C ASN A 345 -1.24 6.22 -4.58
N VAL A 346 -1.88 5.06 -4.79
CA VAL A 346 -2.96 4.89 -5.77
C VAL A 346 -4.22 5.67 -5.40
N ALA A 347 -4.60 5.73 -4.11
CA ALA A 347 -5.76 6.53 -3.67
C ALA A 347 -5.50 8.04 -3.84
N VAL A 348 -4.28 8.50 -3.56
CA VAL A 348 -3.87 9.89 -3.83
C VAL A 348 -3.95 10.20 -5.32
N ASP A 349 -3.45 9.33 -6.20
CA ASP A 349 -3.46 9.55 -7.66
C ASP A 349 -4.90 9.60 -8.22
N GLN A 350 -5.76 8.66 -7.83
CA GLN A 350 -7.19 8.65 -8.20
C GLN A 350 -7.93 9.93 -7.76
N LEU A 351 -7.62 10.43 -6.56
CA LEU A 351 -8.24 11.64 -6.03
C LEU A 351 -7.66 12.91 -6.67
N THR A 352 -6.35 12.92 -6.97
CA THR A 352 -5.67 13.99 -7.74
C THR A 352 -6.33 14.17 -9.11
N GLU A 353 -6.56 13.07 -9.84
CA GLU A 353 -7.22 13.06 -11.16
C GLU A 353 -8.62 13.69 -11.11
N LYS A 354 -9.44 13.31 -10.11
CA LYS A 354 -10.80 13.84 -9.95
C LYS A 354 -10.82 15.30 -9.53
N ILE A 355 -9.92 15.73 -8.64
CA ILE A 355 -9.81 17.15 -8.26
C ILE A 355 -9.36 17.98 -9.46
N HIS A 356 -8.39 17.50 -10.26
CA HIS A 356 -7.95 18.20 -11.45
C HIS A 356 -9.07 18.40 -12.48
N SER A 357 -9.95 17.40 -12.66
CA SER A 357 -11.11 17.52 -13.57
C SER A 357 -12.08 18.66 -13.21
N THR A 358 -12.03 19.19 -11.98
CA THR A 358 -12.83 20.36 -11.56
C THR A 358 -12.23 21.73 -11.99
N GLY A 359 -11.08 21.73 -12.68
CA GLY A 359 -10.39 22.95 -13.12
C GLY A 359 -9.57 23.64 -12.03
N LEU A 360 -9.31 22.97 -10.91
CA LEU A 360 -8.40 23.46 -9.86
C LEU A 360 -6.92 23.27 -10.24
N LYS A 361 -6.08 24.17 -9.71
CA LYS A 361 -4.62 24.04 -9.73
C LYS A 361 -4.16 23.01 -8.70
N VAL A 362 -3.96 21.77 -9.16
CA VAL A 362 -3.54 20.65 -8.31
C VAL A 362 -2.03 20.40 -8.44
N VAL A 363 -1.36 20.17 -7.32
CA VAL A 363 0.05 19.77 -7.27
C VAL A 363 0.17 18.42 -6.55
N ARG A 364 0.59 17.37 -7.27
CA ARG A 364 0.92 16.08 -6.68
C ARG A 364 2.35 16.08 -6.16
N LEU A 365 2.54 16.04 -4.85
CA LEU A 365 3.85 15.86 -4.25
C LEU A 365 4.16 14.36 -4.10
N THR A 366 5.25 13.93 -4.72
CA THR A 366 5.79 12.55 -4.67
C THR A 366 7.05 12.47 -3.81
N ALA A 367 7.29 11.31 -3.21
CA ALA A 367 8.59 10.99 -2.64
C ALA A 367 9.66 10.89 -3.75
N LYS A 368 10.91 11.25 -3.48
CA LYS A 368 11.97 11.34 -4.50
C LYS A 368 12.30 10.02 -5.19
N SER A 369 12.18 8.90 -4.47
CA SER A 369 12.28 7.55 -5.05
C SER A 369 11.22 7.25 -6.11
N ARG A 370 10.08 7.97 -6.11
CA ARG A 370 8.97 7.80 -7.06
C ARG A 370 8.99 8.80 -8.22
N GLU A 371 9.96 9.72 -8.29
CA GLU A 371 10.01 10.74 -9.36
C GLU A 371 10.31 10.14 -10.75
N ALA A 372 10.87 8.92 -10.80
CA ALA A 372 11.08 8.14 -12.03
C ALA A 372 9.87 7.29 -12.48
N LEU A 373 8.80 7.19 -11.67
CA LEU A 373 7.65 6.34 -11.98
C LEU A 373 6.63 7.05 -12.87
N GLU A 374 6.06 6.31 -13.82
CA GLU A 374 4.98 6.80 -14.68
C GLU A 374 3.61 6.63 -14.01
N SER A 375 2.72 7.59 -14.26
CA SER A 375 1.33 7.60 -13.80
C SER A 375 0.51 8.48 -14.76
N SER A 376 -0.80 8.25 -14.89
CA SER A 376 -1.67 9.10 -15.75
C SER A 376 -1.62 10.57 -15.33
N ILE A 377 -1.44 10.81 -14.03
CA ILE A 377 -1.31 12.15 -13.44
C ILE A 377 0.13 12.68 -13.37
N ALA A 378 1.10 12.06 -14.05
CA ALA A 378 2.52 12.45 -13.95
C ALA A 378 2.77 13.93 -14.28
N PHE A 379 1.99 14.52 -15.20
CA PHE A 379 2.07 15.95 -15.53
C PHE A 379 1.67 16.88 -14.37
N LEU A 380 0.89 16.39 -13.40
CA LEU A 380 0.52 17.12 -12.18
C LEU A 380 1.57 16.99 -11.07
N THR A 381 2.61 16.16 -11.20
CA THR A 381 3.60 16.01 -10.13
C THR A 381 4.53 17.21 -10.03
N LEU A 382 4.91 17.58 -8.81
CA LEU A 382 5.73 18.77 -8.56
C LEU A 382 7.03 18.76 -9.38
N HIS A 383 7.71 17.61 -9.51
CA HIS A 383 8.96 17.54 -10.27
C HIS A 383 8.76 17.74 -11.78
N ARG A 384 7.64 17.29 -12.36
CA ARG A 384 7.30 17.55 -13.77
C ARG A 384 6.83 18.99 -13.98
N GLN A 385 6.07 19.56 -13.04
CA GLN A 385 5.68 20.98 -13.09
C GLN A 385 6.91 21.91 -12.99
N VAL A 386 7.89 21.60 -12.13
CA VAL A 386 9.18 22.33 -12.06
C VAL A 386 9.96 22.19 -13.37
N ALA A 387 10.02 20.99 -13.95
CA ALA A 387 10.69 20.78 -15.23
C ALA A 387 10.03 21.55 -16.39
N ALA A 388 8.70 21.64 -16.39
CA ALA A 388 7.92 22.40 -17.38
C ALA A 388 7.86 23.92 -17.09
N TYR A 389 8.53 24.44 -16.05
CA TYR A 389 8.42 25.85 -15.64
C TYR A 389 9.29 26.77 -16.52
N THR A 390 8.76 27.12 -17.70
CA THR A 390 9.50 27.82 -18.78
C THR A 390 9.87 29.27 -18.46
N SER A 391 9.15 29.93 -17.56
CA SER A 391 9.42 31.33 -17.16
C SER A 391 10.78 31.52 -16.49
N HIS A 392 11.30 30.49 -15.79
CA HIS A 392 12.59 30.57 -15.11
C HIS A 392 13.75 30.13 -16.02
N THR A 393 14.10 30.97 -17.00
CA THR A 393 15.04 30.64 -18.10
C THR A 393 16.40 30.08 -17.67
N GLU A 394 16.99 30.54 -16.56
CA GLU A 394 18.24 29.96 -16.02
C GLU A 394 18.07 28.51 -15.56
N LEU A 395 16.93 28.17 -14.93
CA LEU A 395 16.63 26.79 -14.52
C LEU A 395 16.44 25.90 -15.74
N GLN A 396 15.77 26.39 -16.79
CA GLN A 396 15.59 25.64 -18.05
C GLN A 396 16.93 25.33 -18.72
N LYS A 397 17.87 26.29 -18.77
CA LYS A 397 19.24 26.04 -19.26
C LYS A 397 19.97 24.97 -18.43
N LEU A 398 19.82 24.98 -17.12
CA LEU A 398 20.41 23.97 -16.23
C LEU A 398 19.73 22.59 -16.34
N ILE A 399 18.42 22.53 -16.61
CA ILE A 399 17.71 21.28 -16.91
C ILE A 399 18.20 20.70 -18.25
N GLN A 400 18.26 21.52 -19.31
CA GLN A 400 18.74 21.11 -20.62
C GLN A 400 20.18 20.58 -20.55
N LEU A 401 21.10 21.36 -19.97
CA LEU A 401 22.50 20.98 -19.78
C LEU A 401 22.65 19.67 -19.00
N LYS A 402 21.80 19.44 -17.98
CA LYS A 402 21.78 18.20 -17.20
C LYS A 402 21.20 17.01 -17.96
N ASN A 403 20.25 17.22 -18.86
CA ASN A 403 19.70 16.17 -19.71
C ASN A 403 20.68 15.80 -20.84
N GLU A 404 21.44 16.77 -21.35
CA GLU A 404 22.45 16.57 -22.41
C GLU A 404 23.75 15.93 -21.88
N LEU A 405 24.21 16.31 -20.69
CA LEU A 405 25.46 15.82 -20.08
C LEU A 405 25.27 14.74 -19.00
N GLY A 406 24.04 14.45 -18.60
CA GLY A 406 23.69 13.57 -17.46
C GLY A 406 23.96 14.17 -16.08
N GLU A 407 25.05 14.93 -15.92
CA GLU A 407 25.47 15.60 -14.68
C GLU A 407 25.71 17.11 -14.86
N LEU A 408 25.94 17.82 -13.75
CA LEU A 408 26.25 19.25 -13.72
C LEU A 408 27.53 19.50 -12.92
N SER A 409 28.23 20.60 -13.24
CA SER A 409 29.38 21.06 -12.45
C SER A 409 29.00 21.27 -10.98
N GLN A 410 29.94 21.17 -10.04
CA GLN A 410 29.60 21.33 -8.61
C GLN A 410 29.02 22.73 -8.29
N SER A 411 29.40 23.76 -9.05
CA SER A 411 28.80 25.10 -8.98
C SER A 411 27.37 25.12 -9.53
N ASP A 412 27.13 24.49 -10.67
CA ASP A 412 25.84 24.55 -11.36
C ASP A 412 24.80 23.60 -10.76
N GLU A 413 25.22 22.46 -10.19
CA GLU A 413 24.38 21.60 -9.37
C GLU A 413 23.94 22.29 -8.06
N ARG A 414 24.76 23.19 -7.50
CA ARG A 414 24.37 24.05 -6.36
C ARG A 414 23.35 25.12 -6.79
N LYS A 415 23.54 25.77 -7.95
CA LYS A 415 22.56 26.71 -8.53
C LYS A 415 21.23 26.00 -8.82
N TYR A 416 21.27 24.89 -9.56
CA TYR A 416 20.14 24.03 -9.91
C TYR A 416 19.32 23.65 -8.66
N LYS A 417 19.97 23.09 -7.63
CA LYS A 417 19.34 22.77 -6.34
C LYS A 417 18.77 23.99 -5.59
N THR A 418 19.14 25.21 -5.95
CA THR A 418 18.62 26.45 -5.34
C THR A 418 17.43 26.99 -6.15
N LEU A 419 17.54 27.04 -7.47
CA LEU A 419 16.44 27.44 -8.37
C LEU A 419 15.26 26.47 -8.29
N VAL A 420 15.52 25.15 -8.30
CA VAL A 420 14.48 24.11 -8.08
C VAL A 420 13.72 24.38 -6.78
N ARG A 421 14.41 24.64 -5.66
CA ARG A 421 13.75 24.93 -4.37
C ARG A 421 12.96 26.24 -4.32
N ASN A 422 13.22 27.17 -5.26
CA ASN A 422 12.46 28.41 -5.39
C ASN A 422 11.19 28.16 -6.23
N VAL A 423 11.34 27.49 -7.39
CA VAL A 423 10.21 27.12 -8.25
C VAL A 423 9.28 26.09 -7.59
N GLU A 424 9.82 25.11 -6.84
CA GLU A 424 9.02 24.19 -5.99
C GLU A 424 8.14 25.00 -5.01
N ARG A 425 8.67 26.06 -4.40
CA ARG A 425 7.96 26.90 -3.43
C ARG A 425 6.91 27.78 -4.10
N GLU A 426 7.20 28.30 -5.28
CA GLU A 426 6.29 29.12 -6.10
C GLU A 426 5.08 28.30 -6.56
N ILE A 427 5.32 27.11 -7.11
CA ILE A 427 4.27 26.17 -7.54
C ILE A 427 3.42 25.72 -6.36
N LEU A 428 4.03 25.34 -5.22
CA LEU A 428 3.29 24.93 -4.02
C LEU A 428 2.49 26.09 -3.40
N ALA A 429 2.98 27.33 -3.48
CA ALA A 429 2.24 28.50 -3.00
C ALA A 429 1.08 28.89 -3.93
N ALA A 430 1.22 28.70 -5.25
CA ALA A 430 0.24 29.07 -6.26
C ALA A 430 -0.85 27.99 -6.54
N ALA A 431 -0.76 26.83 -5.89
CA ALA A 431 -1.74 25.75 -5.97
C ALA A 431 -3.07 26.11 -5.27
N ASP A 432 -4.19 25.58 -5.76
CA ASP A 432 -5.45 25.50 -5.00
C ASP A 432 -5.39 24.31 -4.02
N VAL A 433 -4.77 23.20 -4.45
CA VAL A 433 -4.77 21.91 -3.75
C VAL A 433 -3.40 21.23 -3.85
N ILE A 434 -2.91 20.69 -2.73
CA ILE A 434 -1.71 19.84 -2.68
C ILE A 434 -2.12 18.41 -2.32
N CYS A 435 -1.72 17.45 -3.16
CA CYS A 435 -2.02 16.03 -3.02
C CYS A 435 -0.75 15.22 -2.71
N CYS A 436 -0.73 14.47 -1.60
CA CYS A 436 0.38 13.56 -1.23
C CYS A 436 -0.08 12.44 -0.30
N THR A 437 0.77 11.43 -0.03
CA THR A 437 0.40 10.41 0.97
C THR A 437 0.43 10.98 2.38
N CYS A 438 -0.23 10.33 3.35
CA CYS A 438 -0.24 10.78 4.75
C CYS A 438 1.20 10.95 5.31
N VAL A 439 2.05 9.92 5.18
CA VAL A 439 3.51 10.04 5.43
C VAL A 439 4.16 11.12 4.57
N GLY A 440 3.76 11.24 3.30
CA GLY A 440 4.26 12.23 2.34
C GLY A 440 4.07 13.69 2.75
N THR A 441 3.08 13.99 3.59
CA THR A 441 2.80 15.36 4.08
C THR A 441 3.94 15.93 4.96
N GLY A 442 4.69 15.06 5.65
CA GLY A 442 5.90 15.41 6.39
C GLY A 442 7.16 15.63 5.54
N ASP A 443 7.03 15.89 4.23
CA ASP A 443 8.16 16.24 3.37
C ASP A 443 8.70 17.65 3.71
N PRO A 444 10.03 17.85 3.84
CA PRO A 444 10.61 19.16 4.14
C PRO A 444 10.18 20.30 3.21
N ARG A 445 9.75 20.00 1.97
CA ARG A 445 9.20 20.99 1.02
C ARG A 445 7.89 21.63 1.50
N LEU A 446 7.11 20.93 2.33
CA LEU A 446 5.85 21.42 2.92
C LEU A 446 6.04 22.08 4.29
N SER A 447 7.22 21.95 4.92
CA SER A 447 7.48 22.35 6.32
C SER A 447 7.21 23.83 6.68
N LYS A 448 7.09 24.72 5.69
CA LYS A 448 6.78 26.15 5.88
C LYS A 448 5.33 26.53 5.54
N LEU A 449 4.53 25.58 5.04
CA LEU A 449 3.11 25.76 4.79
C LEU A 449 2.31 25.35 6.02
N LYS A 450 1.16 25.98 6.24
CA LYS A 450 0.18 25.57 7.25
C LYS A 450 -1.19 25.42 6.57
N PHE A 451 -1.78 24.24 6.69
CA PHE A 451 -2.99 23.84 5.99
C PHE A 451 -4.20 23.96 6.91
N ARG A 452 -5.00 25.01 6.70
CA ARG A 452 -6.25 25.23 7.45
C ARG A 452 -7.22 24.06 7.29
N THR A 453 -7.23 23.44 6.12
CA THR A 453 -8.22 22.44 5.72
C THR A 453 -7.52 21.20 5.18
N VAL A 454 -7.87 20.04 5.74
CA VAL A 454 -7.27 18.73 5.44
C VAL A 454 -8.38 17.74 5.09
N LEU A 455 -8.25 17.02 3.98
CA LEU A 455 -9.06 15.83 3.68
C LEU A 455 -8.15 14.60 3.61
N ILE A 456 -8.50 13.56 4.37
CA ILE A 456 -7.84 12.25 4.34
C ILE A 456 -8.84 11.24 3.75
N ASP A 457 -8.57 10.69 2.58
CA ASP A 457 -9.35 9.61 1.97
C ASP A 457 -8.71 8.23 2.24
N GLU A 458 -9.53 7.19 2.23
CA GLU A 458 -9.21 5.85 2.77
C GLU A 458 -8.54 5.91 4.17
N ALA A 459 -8.94 6.86 5.02
CA ALA A 459 -8.38 7.12 6.35
C ALA A 459 -8.49 5.94 7.33
N THR A 460 -9.33 4.94 7.03
CA THR A 460 -9.41 3.68 7.77
C THR A 460 -8.27 2.72 7.47
N GLN A 461 -7.57 2.85 6.33
CA GLN A 461 -6.35 2.07 6.03
C GLN A 461 -5.10 2.60 6.77
N ALA A 462 -5.16 3.80 7.34
CA ALA A 462 -4.03 4.47 7.98
C ALA A 462 -3.98 4.22 9.49
N ALA A 463 -2.79 3.99 10.03
CA ALA A 463 -2.59 3.95 11.47
C ALA A 463 -2.84 5.35 12.05
N GLU A 464 -3.37 5.46 13.27
CA GLU A 464 -3.69 6.77 13.86
C GLU A 464 -2.48 7.74 13.91
N PRO A 465 -1.25 7.33 14.30
CA PRO A 465 -0.06 8.16 14.19
C PRO A 465 0.32 8.60 12.76
N GLU A 466 -0.12 7.88 11.72
CA GLU A 466 0.05 8.26 10.32
C GLU A 466 -0.95 9.35 9.92
N CYS A 467 -2.21 9.20 10.33
CA CYS A 467 -3.25 10.23 10.17
C CYS A 467 -2.90 11.55 10.86
N MET A 468 -2.10 11.53 11.94
CA MET A 468 -1.68 12.76 12.63
C MET A 468 -0.69 13.63 11.83
N ILE A 469 0.11 13.04 10.93
CA ILE A 469 1.15 13.75 10.16
C ILE A 469 0.59 14.94 9.35
N PRO A 470 -0.50 14.81 8.56
CA PRO A 470 -1.12 15.95 7.89
C PRO A 470 -1.86 16.91 8.84
N LEU A 471 -2.38 16.42 9.97
CA LEU A 471 -3.24 17.22 10.86
C LEU A 471 -2.45 18.27 11.65
N VAL A 472 -1.24 17.95 12.10
CA VAL A 472 -0.37 18.88 12.86
C VAL A 472 0.19 20.05 12.03
N LEU A 473 -0.12 20.10 10.75
CA LEU A 473 0.24 21.19 9.84
C LEU A 473 -0.69 22.41 9.96
N GLY A 474 -1.36 22.62 11.09
CA GLY A 474 -2.21 23.79 11.36
C GLY A 474 -3.70 23.58 11.15
N CYS A 475 -4.18 22.34 11.20
CA CYS A 475 -5.54 21.98 10.78
C CYS A 475 -6.65 22.62 11.64
N LYS A 476 -7.64 23.21 10.99
CA LYS A 476 -8.85 23.83 11.60
C LYS A 476 -10.16 23.30 11.03
N GLN A 477 -10.11 22.55 9.94
CA GLN A 477 -11.23 21.79 9.38
C GLN A 477 -10.70 20.47 8.78
N VAL A 478 -11.10 19.34 9.35
CA VAL A 478 -10.69 17.99 8.91
C VAL A 478 -11.87 17.18 8.39
N VAL A 479 -11.64 16.49 7.27
CA VAL A 479 -12.56 15.50 6.70
C VAL A 479 -11.85 14.17 6.62
N LEU A 480 -12.31 13.17 7.37
CA LEU A 480 -11.83 11.80 7.28
C LEU A 480 -12.84 10.98 6.48
N VAL A 481 -12.40 10.38 5.37
CA VAL A 481 -13.23 9.60 4.46
C VAL A 481 -12.68 8.17 4.46
N GLY A 482 -13.53 7.17 4.63
CA GLY A 482 -13.08 5.79 4.81
C GLY A 482 -14.23 4.79 4.87
N ASP A 483 -13.93 3.57 5.30
CA ASP A 483 -14.93 2.55 5.60
C ASP A 483 -14.35 1.47 6.51
N HIS A 484 -14.78 1.43 7.77
CA HIS A 484 -14.27 0.49 8.78
C HIS A 484 -14.70 -0.97 8.53
N GLN A 485 -15.65 -1.18 7.60
CA GLN A 485 -16.05 -2.51 7.12
C GLN A 485 -15.11 -3.03 5.99
N GLN A 486 -14.17 -2.20 5.51
CA GLN A 486 -13.05 -2.58 4.63
C GLN A 486 -11.73 -2.60 5.44
N LEU A 487 -10.55 -2.81 4.83
CA LEU A 487 -9.34 -3.09 5.61
C LEU A 487 -8.90 -1.91 6.47
N GLY A 488 -8.48 -2.24 7.70
CA GLY A 488 -7.74 -1.36 8.60
C GLY A 488 -6.24 -1.29 8.28
N PRO A 489 -5.44 -0.55 9.06
CA PRO A 489 -3.98 -0.51 8.91
C PRO A 489 -3.33 -1.87 9.15
N VAL A 490 -2.22 -2.11 8.47
CA VAL A 490 -1.42 -3.33 8.60
C VAL A 490 -0.24 -3.08 9.53
N ILE A 491 -0.28 -3.73 10.69
CA ILE A 491 0.76 -3.70 11.72
C ILE A 491 1.38 -5.10 11.79
N MET A 492 2.70 -5.19 11.60
CA MET A 492 3.45 -6.43 11.55
C MET A 492 3.74 -6.99 12.95
N ASN A 493 4.05 -6.12 13.90
CA ASN A 493 4.41 -6.53 15.25
C ASN A 493 3.16 -6.90 16.07
N LYS A 494 3.09 -8.17 16.49
CA LYS A 494 1.96 -8.72 17.25
C LYS A 494 1.81 -8.17 18.68
N LYS A 495 2.82 -7.50 19.27
CA LYS A 495 2.66 -6.72 20.51
C LYS A 495 2.02 -5.36 20.20
N ALA A 496 2.55 -4.59 19.24
CA ALA A 496 1.98 -3.30 18.85
C ALA A 496 0.53 -3.40 18.32
N ALA A 497 0.25 -4.44 17.53
CA ALA A 497 -1.10 -4.73 17.05
C ALA A 497 -2.08 -5.04 18.20
N ARG A 498 -1.62 -5.76 19.25
CA ARG A 498 -2.43 -6.12 20.45
C ARG A 498 -2.72 -4.95 21.37
N ALA A 499 -1.80 -4.01 21.49
CA ALA A 499 -2.04 -2.74 22.18
C ALA A 499 -2.95 -1.78 21.39
N GLY A 500 -3.36 -2.15 20.17
CA GLY A 500 -4.38 -1.43 19.41
C GLY A 500 -3.86 -0.48 18.33
N LEU A 501 -2.58 -0.54 17.94
CA LEU A 501 -2.07 0.23 16.78
C LEU A 501 -2.77 -0.15 15.45
N THR A 502 -3.54 -1.26 15.44
CA THR A 502 -4.43 -1.68 14.35
C THR A 502 -5.75 -0.90 14.26
N GLN A 503 -6.07 -0.03 15.23
CA GLN A 503 -7.22 0.88 15.19
C GLN A 503 -6.84 2.17 14.45
N SER A 504 -7.62 2.53 13.44
CA SER A 504 -7.50 3.82 12.76
C SER A 504 -8.14 4.96 13.57
N LEU A 505 -7.67 6.19 13.33
CA LEU A 505 -8.27 7.40 13.91
C LEU A 505 -9.77 7.52 13.59
N PHE A 506 -10.19 7.05 12.41
CA PHE A 506 -11.59 7.03 12.01
C PHE A 506 -12.41 6.10 12.94
N GLU A 507 -11.94 4.87 13.18
CA GLU A 507 -12.61 3.91 14.05
C GLU A 507 -12.68 4.40 15.50
N ARG A 508 -11.59 4.95 16.05
CA ARG A 508 -11.58 5.50 17.42
C ARG A 508 -12.55 6.68 17.58
N LEU A 509 -12.65 7.56 16.58
CA LEU A 509 -13.62 8.66 16.60
C LEU A 509 -15.07 8.16 16.50
N VAL A 510 -15.36 7.09 15.75
CA VAL A 510 -16.70 6.45 15.73
C VAL A 510 -17.03 5.86 17.10
N LEU A 511 -16.09 5.17 17.76
CA LEU A 511 -16.26 4.62 19.13
C LEU A 511 -16.49 5.73 20.18
N LEU A 512 -15.89 6.91 19.98
CA LEU A 512 -16.17 8.14 20.74
C LEU A 512 -17.52 8.81 20.38
N GLY A 513 -18.40 8.15 19.63
CA GLY A 513 -19.74 8.64 19.30
C GLY A 513 -19.81 9.65 18.17
N ASN A 514 -18.71 9.91 17.44
CA ASN A 514 -18.75 10.80 16.27
C ASN A 514 -19.40 10.08 15.08
N ARG A 515 -20.73 10.18 14.97
CA ARG A 515 -21.54 9.52 13.92
C ARG A 515 -21.03 9.86 12.50
N PRO A 516 -20.63 8.87 11.68
CA PRO A 516 -20.17 9.11 10.33
C PRO A 516 -21.34 9.32 9.36
N ILE A 517 -21.12 10.15 8.34
CA ILE A 517 -22.08 10.35 7.25
C ILE A 517 -21.94 9.18 6.27
N ARG A 518 -22.91 8.26 6.24
CA ARG A 518 -22.89 7.09 5.36
C ARG A 518 -23.40 7.45 3.96
N LEU A 519 -22.60 7.20 2.92
CA LEU A 519 -23.04 7.26 1.51
C LEU A 519 -23.86 6.00 1.18
N GLN A 520 -25.02 6.17 0.54
CA GLN A 520 -26.05 5.12 0.51
C GLN A 520 -26.22 4.37 -0.81
N VAL A 521 -25.76 4.94 -1.94
CA VAL A 521 -26.08 4.42 -3.29
C VAL A 521 -24.80 4.00 -4.02
N GLN A 522 -24.71 2.74 -4.46
CA GLN A 522 -23.55 2.18 -5.17
C GLN A 522 -23.76 2.18 -6.69
N TYR A 523 -22.69 2.47 -7.45
CA TYR A 523 -22.71 2.60 -8.93
C TYR A 523 -21.74 1.64 -9.63
N ARG A 524 -21.11 0.72 -8.90
CA ARG A 524 -20.07 -0.19 -9.41
C ARG A 524 -20.66 -1.50 -9.94
N MET A 525 -21.35 -2.21 -9.07
CA MET A 525 -21.64 -3.64 -9.17
C MET A 525 -23.02 -3.93 -9.80
N HIS A 526 -23.14 -5.05 -10.51
CA HIS A 526 -24.43 -5.69 -10.78
C HIS A 526 -25.19 -5.94 -9.46
N PRO A 527 -26.52 -5.68 -9.38
CA PRO A 527 -27.27 -5.76 -8.12
C PRO A 527 -27.09 -7.04 -7.29
N CYS A 528 -26.97 -8.21 -7.93
CA CYS A 528 -26.75 -9.49 -7.21
C CYS A 528 -25.38 -9.57 -6.50
N LEU A 529 -24.34 -8.91 -7.02
CA LEU A 529 -23.00 -8.91 -6.44
C LEU A 529 -22.95 -8.06 -5.16
N SER A 530 -23.75 -6.99 -5.12
CA SER A 530 -23.93 -6.11 -3.95
C SER A 530 -24.88 -6.66 -2.90
N GLU A 531 -25.72 -7.66 -3.21
CA GLU A 531 -26.76 -8.19 -2.33
C GLU A 531 -26.17 -8.77 -1.03
N PHE A 532 -25.23 -9.72 -1.13
CA PHE A 532 -24.60 -10.33 0.04
C PHE A 532 -23.75 -9.32 0.85
N PRO A 533 -22.87 -8.48 0.23
CA PRO A 533 -22.13 -7.46 0.97
C PRO A 533 -23.03 -6.43 1.68
N SER A 534 -24.10 -5.97 1.03
CA SER A 534 -25.08 -5.05 1.64
C SER A 534 -25.69 -5.65 2.91
N ASN A 535 -26.23 -6.86 2.81
CA ASN A 535 -26.94 -7.52 3.90
C ASN A 535 -26.01 -7.92 5.06
N MET A 536 -24.75 -8.28 4.78
CA MET A 536 -23.82 -8.74 5.80
C MET A 536 -23.04 -7.61 6.50
N PHE A 537 -22.50 -6.66 5.72
CA PHE A 537 -21.58 -5.62 6.22
C PHE A 537 -22.20 -4.23 6.36
N TYR A 538 -23.37 -3.98 5.74
CA TYR A 538 -24.02 -2.66 5.71
C TYR A 538 -25.51 -2.70 6.05
N GLU A 539 -25.95 -3.73 6.80
CA GLU A 539 -27.30 -3.84 7.38
C GLU A 539 -28.44 -3.83 6.33
N GLY A 540 -28.14 -4.17 5.07
CA GLY A 540 -29.08 -4.05 3.94
C GLY A 540 -29.29 -2.61 3.43
N THR A 541 -28.60 -1.62 4.00
CA THR A 541 -28.81 -0.18 3.71
C THR A 541 -28.17 0.31 2.40
N LEU A 542 -27.35 -0.52 1.73
CA LEU A 542 -26.68 -0.16 0.48
C LEU A 542 -27.63 -0.33 -0.72
N GLN A 543 -27.99 0.78 -1.35
CA GLN A 543 -28.91 0.85 -2.48
C GLN A 543 -28.16 0.77 -3.82
N ASN A 544 -28.84 0.32 -4.88
CA ASN A 544 -28.28 0.22 -6.22
C ASN A 544 -28.64 1.45 -7.06
N GLY A 545 -27.63 2.23 -7.47
CA GLY A 545 -27.76 3.34 -8.42
C GLY A 545 -27.51 2.94 -9.87
N VAL A 546 -27.42 1.63 -10.13
CA VAL A 546 -27.23 1.02 -11.45
C VAL A 546 -28.11 -0.21 -11.56
N THR A 547 -28.69 -0.45 -12.74
CA THR A 547 -29.63 -1.55 -12.95
C THR A 547 -28.93 -2.85 -13.37
N ALA A 548 -29.66 -3.98 -13.33
CA ALA A 548 -29.15 -5.25 -13.84
C ALA A 548 -28.79 -5.20 -15.34
N PRO A 549 -29.65 -4.68 -16.25
CA PRO A 549 -29.30 -4.50 -17.66
C PRO A 549 -28.02 -3.67 -17.92
N GLU A 550 -27.76 -2.62 -17.14
CA GLU A 550 -26.52 -1.81 -17.23
C GLU A 550 -25.25 -2.57 -16.80
N ARG A 551 -25.40 -3.75 -16.20
CA ARG A 551 -24.30 -4.58 -15.68
C ARG A 551 -24.34 -6.03 -16.19
N LEU A 552 -25.17 -6.32 -17.20
CA LEU A 552 -25.17 -7.59 -17.95
C LEU A 552 -24.56 -7.37 -19.35
N ARG A 553 -23.40 -7.99 -19.63
CA ARG A 553 -22.75 -7.92 -20.95
C ARG A 553 -23.22 -9.03 -21.88
N LYS A 554 -24.32 -8.77 -22.62
CA LYS A 554 -24.88 -9.70 -23.61
C LYS A 554 -23.89 -10.16 -24.70
N ASN A 555 -22.84 -9.37 -24.97
CA ASN A 555 -21.83 -9.67 -25.99
C ASN A 555 -20.67 -10.56 -25.46
N VAL A 556 -20.69 -10.96 -24.18
CA VAL A 556 -19.64 -11.79 -23.56
C VAL A 556 -20.20 -13.18 -23.29
N ASP A 557 -19.92 -14.12 -24.19
CA ASP A 557 -20.29 -15.54 -24.04
C ASP A 557 -19.46 -16.22 -22.94
N PHE A 558 -19.91 -16.08 -21.68
CA PHE A 558 -19.36 -16.77 -20.53
C PHE A 558 -20.44 -17.66 -19.87
N PRO A 559 -20.14 -18.92 -19.51
CA PRO A 559 -21.13 -19.88 -19.00
C PRO A 559 -21.44 -19.60 -17.52
N TRP A 560 -22.22 -18.54 -17.26
CA TRP A 560 -22.80 -18.30 -15.94
C TRP A 560 -23.86 -19.37 -15.64
N PRO A 561 -23.89 -19.99 -14.44
CA PRO A 561 -24.88 -21.01 -14.08
C PRO A 561 -26.33 -20.52 -14.17
N VAL A 562 -26.55 -19.21 -13.96
CA VAL A 562 -27.82 -18.52 -14.12
C VAL A 562 -27.55 -17.25 -14.93
N ALA A 563 -28.16 -17.12 -16.11
CA ALA A 563 -27.77 -16.12 -17.12
C ALA A 563 -27.82 -14.66 -16.61
N ASP A 564 -28.87 -14.29 -15.88
CA ASP A 564 -29.06 -12.93 -15.33
C ASP A 564 -28.35 -12.71 -13.98
N THR A 565 -27.59 -13.70 -13.49
CA THR A 565 -26.87 -13.64 -12.21
C THR A 565 -25.39 -13.95 -12.44
N PRO A 566 -24.57 -12.95 -12.83
CA PRO A 566 -23.18 -13.14 -13.24
C PRO A 566 -22.24 -13.34 -12.04
N MET A 567 -22.51 -14.37 -11.24
CA MET A 567 -21.62 -14.84 -10.19
C MET A 567 -21.64 -16.36 -10.11
N MET A 568 -20.52 -16.97 -9.73
CA MET A 568 -20.50 -18.39 -9.38
C MET A 568 -19.45 -18.72 -8.32
N PHE A 569 -19.76 -19.69 -7.47
CA PHE A 569 -18.79 -20.37 -6.62
C PHE A 569 -18.50 -21.72 -7.27
N TYR A 570 -17.30 -21.85 -7.82
CA TYR A 570 -16.81 -23.05 -8.48
C TYR A 570 -16.08 -23.94 -7.45
N GLN A 571 -16.63 -25.12 -7.22
CA GLN A 571 -16.14 -26.05 -6.21
C GLN A 571 -14.84 -26.71 -6.64
N ASN A 572 -13.78 -26.48 -5.85
CA ASN A 572 -12.48 -27.14 -5.98
C ASN A 572 -12.23 -28.00 -4.73
N LEU A 573 -12.01 -29.31 -4.90
CA LEU A 573 -11.80 -30.26 -3.79
C LEU A 573 -10.36 -30.81 -3.67
N GLY A 574 -9.41 -30.37 -4.51
CA GLY A 574 -8.00 -30.76 -4.40
C GLY A 574 -7.37 -30.27 -3.09
N GLN A 575 -6.44 -31.04 -2.51
CA GLN A 575 -5.78 -30.73 -1.23
C GLN A 575 -4.95 -29.42 -1.27
N GLU A 576 -4.64 -28.86 -0.10
CA GLU A 576 -3.69 -27.76 0.03
C GLU A 576 -2.24 -28.25 0.17
N GLU A 577 -1.34 -27.70 -0.62
CA GLU A 577 0.09 -28.05 -0.61
C GLU A 577 0.88 -26.96 0.13
N ILE A 578 1.73 -27.35 1.09
CA ILE A 578 2.50 -26.41 1.93
C ILE A 578 3.76 -26.00 1.18
N SER A 579 3.59 -25.01 0.30
CA SER A 579 4.61 -24.60 -0.65
C SER A 579 4.50 -23.10 -0.97
N SER A 580 5.64 -22.47 -1.28
CA SER A 580 5.70 -21.19 -1.98
C SER A 580 5.07 -21.22 -3.39
N SER A 581 4.51 -22.36 -3.80
CA SER A 581 3.77 -22.57 -5.06
C SER A 581 2.26 -22.88 -4.90
N GLY A 582 1.65 -22.79 -3.71
CA GLY A 582 0.17 -22.83 -3.57
C GLY A 582 -0.58 -24.08 -4.12
N THR A 583 -1.89 -23.96 -4.41
CA THR A 583 -2.75 -25.05 -4.87
C THR A 583 -2.85 -25.17 -6.40
N SER A 584 -2.28 -26.27 -6.90
CA SER A 584 -2.29 -26.72 -8.29
C SER A 584 -3.67 -26.67 -8.95
N THR A 585 -4.68 -27.25 -8.29
CA THR A 585 -6.02 -27.44 -8.85
C THR A 585 -6.81 -26.13 -9.00
N GLU A 586 -6.66 -25.18 -8.07
CA GLU A 586 -7.28 -23.84 -8.20
C GLU A 586 -6.63 -23.03 -9.30
N ALA A 587 -5.29 -22.96 -9.36
CA ALA A 587 -4.60 -22.20 -10.40
C ALA A 587 -4.89 -22.73 -11.82
N SER A 588 -5.00 -24.05 -11.99
CA SER A 588 -5.44 -24.66 -13.25
C SER A 588 -6.85 -24.24 -13.65
N ASN A 589 -7.77 -24.08 -12.70
CA ASN A 589 -9.12 -23.62 -12.99
C ASN A 589 -9.19 -22.10 -13.21
N VAL A 590 -8.35 -21.31 -12.54
CA VAL A 590 -8.17 -19.86 -12.83
C VAL A 590 -7.73 -19.64 -14.27
N GLU A 591 -6.74 -20.38 -14.79
CA GLU A 591 -6.32 -20.30 -16.19
C GLU A 591 -7.49 -20.57 -17.15
N LYS A 592 -8.27 -21.64 -16.92
CA LYS A 592 -9.41 -22.01 -17.78
C LYS A 592 -10.48 -20.91 -17.81
N ILE A 593 -10.78 -20.31 -16.66
CA ILE A 593 -11.74 -19.20 -16.53
C ILE A 593 -11.23 -17.95 -17.29
N VAL A 594 -9.97 -17.57 -17.07
CA VAL A 594 -9.29 -16.49 -17.82
C VAL A 594 -9.36 -16.73 -19.33
N THR A 595 -9.01 -17.94 -19.77
CA THR A 595 -9.02 -18.36 -21.17
C THR A 595 -10.42 -18.35 -21.77
N LYS A 596 -11.47 -18.69 -21.01
CA LYS A 596 -12.87 -18.55 -21.47
C LYS A 596 -13.29 -17.08 -21.53
N PHE A 597 -12.90 -16.21 -20.60
CA PHE A 597 -13.12 -14.77 -20.71
C PHE A 597 -12.43 -14.17 -21.95
N PHE A 598 -11.20 -14.55 -22.25
CA PHE A 598 -10.50 -14.15 -23.49
C PHE A 598 -11.23 -14.62 -24.75
N LYS A 599 -11.68 -15.89 -24.78
CA LYS A 599 -12.51 -16.44 -25.88
C LYS A 599 -13.91 -15.80 -25.97
N ALA A 600 -14.35 -15.11 -24.91
CA ALA A 600 -15.59 -14.34 -24.84
C ALA A 600 -15.39 -12.84 -25.13
N GLY A 601 -14.23 -12.42 -25.64
CA GLY A 601 -13.95 -11.04 -26.05
C GLY A 601 -13.59 -10.07 -24.91
N VAL A 602 -13.35 -10.55 -23.69
CA VAL A 602 -12.88 -9.72 -22.57
C VAL A 602 -11.38 -9.45 -22.74
N VAL A 603 -10.93 -8.20 -22.57
CA VAL A 603 -9.50 -7.83 -22.67
C VAL A 603 -8.77 -7.97 -21.32
N PRO A 604 -7.44 -8.24 -21.30
CA PRO A 604 -6.71 -8.52 -20.06
C PRO A 604 -6.88 -7.48 -18.94
N GLY A 605 -6.81 -6.19 -19.25
CA GLY A 605 -6.97 -5.11 -18.27
C GLY A 605 -8.34 -5.07 -17.57
N GLN A 606 -9.37 -5.69 -18.14
CA GLN A 606 -10.71 -5.81 -17.56
C GLN A 606 -10.85 -6.93 -16.53
N ILE A 607 -9.87 -7.84 -16.46
CA ILE A 607 -9.82 -8.99 -15.54
C ILE A 607 -8.89 -8.67 -14.36
N GLY A 608 -9.23 -9.17 -13.17
CA GLY A 608 -8.31 -9.27 -12.04
C GLY A 608 -8.46 -10.60 -11.30
N VAL A 609 -7.34 -11.12 -10.82
CA VAL A 609 -7.30 -12.34 -9.99
C VAL A 609 -6.85 -11.96 -8.58
N ILE A 610 -7.68 -12.30 -7.60
CA ILE A 610 -7.43 -12.06 -6.18
C ILE A 610 -7.10 -13.39 -5.51
N THR A 611 -6.03 -13.43 -4.72
CA THR A 611 -5.69 -14.58 -3.87
C THR A 611 -5.16 -14.12 -2.50
N PRO A 612 -5.55 -14.77 -1.39
CA PRO A 612 -5.07 -14.43 -0.06
C PRO A 612 -3.59 -14.81 0.20
N TYR A 613 -3.00 -15.72 -0.59
CA TYR A 613 -1.65 -16.25 -0.36
C TYR A 613 -0.68 -15.88 -1.48
N GLU A 614 0.52 -15.43 -1.11
CA GLU A 614 1.54 -14.98 -2.08
C GLU A 614 2.09 -16.12 -2.95
N GLY A 615 2.33 -17.30 -2.36
CA GLY A 615 2.75 -18.46 -3.13
C GLY A 615 1.73 -18.89 -4.20
N GLN A 616 0.43 -18.67 -3.93
CA GLN A 616 -0.62 -18.85 -4.94
C GLN A 616 -0.59 -17.72 -5.99
N ARG A 617 -0.27 -16.47 -5.62
CA ARG A 617 -0.13 -15.36 -6.58
C ARG A 617 0.97 -15.66 -7.59
N SER A 618 2.17 -16.01 -7.10
CA SER A 618 3.31 -16.38 -7.96
C SER A 618 3.00 -17.63 -8.79
N TYR A 619 2.39 -18.66 -8.19
CA TYR A 619 2.04 -19.87 -8.94
C TYR A 619 0.98 -19.66 -10.01
N ILE A 620 -0.08 -18.87 -9.77
CA ILE A 620 -1.08 -18.52 -10.80
C ILE A 620 -0.42 -17.79 -11.97
N VAL A 621 0.44 -16.80 -11.70
CA VAL A 621 1.16 -16.06 -12.74
C VAL A 621 2.03 -17.01 -13.58
N ASN A 622 2.83 -17.86 -12.92
CA ASN A 622 3.70 -18.82 -13.60
C ASN A 622 2.90 -19.87 -14.39
N TYR A 623 1.85 -20.44 -13.79
CA TYR A 623 1.00 -21.45 -14.42
C TYR A 623 0.35 -20.93 -15.70
N MET A 624 -0.20 -19.71 -15.69
CA MET A 624 -0.75 -19.09 -16.91
C MET A 624 0.32 -18.83 -17.98
N GLN A 625 1.55 -18.48 -17.59
CA GLN A 625 2.66 -18.28 -18.54
C GLN A 625 3.24 -19.58 -19.11
N TYR A 626 3.13 -20.72 -18.43
CA TYR A 626 3.63 -22.02 -18.92
C TYR A 626 2.56 -22.90 -19.58
N HIS A 627 1.31 -22.86 -19.10
CA HIS A 627 0.21 -23.73 -19.55
C HIS A 627 -0.94 -23.00 -20.26
N GLY A 628 -0.94 -21.66 -20.31
CA GLY A 628 -1.97 -20.87 -20.98
C GLY A 628 -2.08 -21.18 -22.47
N THR A 629 -3.30 -21.39 -22.96
CA THR A 629 -3.55 -21.83 -24.36
C THR A 629 -3.48 -20.71 -25.42
N LEU A 630 -3.41 -19.44 -25.02
CA LEU A 630 -3.31 -18.28 -25.91
C LEU A 630 -1.92 -17.63 -25.87
N LYS A 631 -1.71 -16.52 -26.60
CA LYS A 631 -0.44 -15.79 -26.59
C LYS A 631 -0.07 -15.38 -25.16
N LYS A 632 1.16 -15.72 -24.72
CA LYS A 632 1.62 -15.52 -23.34
C LYS A 632 1.41 -14.10 -22.82
N ASP A 633 1.63 -13.10 -23.68
CA ASP A 633 1.56 -11.69 -23.29
C ASP A 633 0.16 -11.23 -22.87
N LEU A 634 -0.92 -11.87 -23.36
CA LEU A 634 -2.27 -11.63 -22.87
C LEU A 634 -2.43 -11.99 -21.38
N TYR A 635 -1.77 -13.06 -20.92
CA TYR A 635 -1.77 -13.45 -19.52
C TYR A 635 -0.86 -12.56 -18.66
N LYS A 636 0.20 -11.99 -19.25
CA LYS A 636 1.12 -11.06 -18.57
C LYS A 636 0.49 -9.73 -18.20
N GLU A 637 -0.55 -9.30 -18.92
CA GLU A 637 -1.32 -8.09 -18.66
C GLU A 637 -2.40 -8.27 -17.55
N ILE A 638 -2.64 -9.50 -17.08
CA ILE A 638 -3.63 -9.75 -16.04
C ILE A 638 -3.08 -9.34 -14.68
N GLU A 639 -3.88 -8.57 -13.94
CA GLU A 639 -3.55 -8.16 -12.58
C GLU A 639 -3.84 -9.30 -11.60
N VAL A 640 -2.80 -10.00 -11.15
CA VAL A 640 -2.87 -11.07 -10.12
C VAL A 640 -2.23 -10.54 -8.83
N ALA A 641 -3.01 -10.35 -7.76
CA ALA A 641 -2.54 -9.75 -6.50
C ALA A 641 -3.36 -10.20 -5.27
N SER A 642 -2.95 -9.77 -4.07
CA SER A 642 -3.74 -10.02 -2.85
C SER A 642 -4.87 -9.01 -2.65
N VAL A 643 -5.78 -9.33 -1.72
CA VAL A 643 -6.94 -8.50 -1.36
C VAL A 643 -6.54 -7.06 -1.04
N ASP A 644 -5.43 -6.89 -0.30
CA ASP A 644 -4.88 -5.61 0.15
C ASP A 644 -4.51 -4.71 -1.04
N ALA A 645 -3.80 -5.25 -2.03
CA ALA A 645 -3.42 -4.51 -3.25
C ALA A 645 -4.61 -4.12 -4.14
N PHE A 646 -5.72 -4.86 -4.06
CA PHE A 646 -6.95 -4.56 -4.80
C PHE A 646 -7.86 -3.53 -4.10
N GLN A 647 -7.55 -3.07 -2.88
CA GLN A 647 -8.29 -1.98 -2.25
C GLN A 647 -8.15 -0.68 -3.06
N GLY A 648 -9.19 0.16 -3.05
CA GLY A 648 -9.31 1.33 -3.94
C GLY A 648 -9.53 1.02 -5.43
N ARG A 649 -9.33 -0.22 -5.90
CA ARG A 649 -9.47 -0.61 -7.31
C ARG A 649 -10.81 -1.25 -7.64
N GLU A 650 -11.03 -1.44 -8.94
CA GLU A 650 -12.13 -2.21 -9.53
C GLU A 650 -11.71 -2.84 -10.86
N LYS A 651 -12.41 -3.89 -11.26
CA LYS A 651 -12.30 -4.58 -12.54
C LYS A 651 -13.70 -4.86 -13.09
N ASP A 652 -13.79 -5.18 -14.37
CA ASP A 652 -15.08 -5.61 -14.92
C ASP A 652 -15.41 -7.03 -14.42
N TYR A 653 -14.42 -7.94 -14.41
CA TYR A 653 -14.53 -9.30 -13.88
C TYR A 653 -13.44 -9.58 -12.83
N ILE A 654 -13.83 -10.30 -11.77
CA ILE A 654 -12.93 -10.73 -10.70
C ILE A 654 -12.97 -12.25 -10.53
N ILE A 655 -11.80 -12.85 -10.34
CA ILE A 655 -11.62 -14.26 -10.01
C ILE A 655 -10.96 -14.33 -8.63
N LEU A 656 -11.59 -14.97 -7.65
CA LEU A 656 -11.09 -15.13 -6.28
C LEU A 656 -10.68 -16.59 -6.05
N SER A 657 -9.39 -16.85 -5.86
CA SER A 657 -8.87 -18.16 -5.40
C SER A 657 -8.82 -18.17 -3.88
N CYS A 658 -9.42 -19.17 -3.22
CA CYS A 658 -9.45 -19.29 -1.76
C CYS A 658 -8.29 -20.11 -1.18
N VAL A 659 -7.73 -21.04 -1.98
CA VAL A 659 -6.60 -21.94 -1.65
C VAL A 659 -6.86 -22.98 -0.56
N ARG A 660 -7.54 -22.61 0.53
CA ARG A 660 -7.61 -23.45 1.74
C ARG A 660 -8.51 -24.68 1.56
N SER A 661 -7.90 -25.84 1.75
CA SER A 661 -8.44 -27.16 1.46
C SER A 661 -7.90 -28.23 2.43
N ASN A 662 -7.88 -27.90 3.72
CA ASN A 662 -7.47 -28.76 4.84
C ASN A 662 -8.65 -29.15 5.76
N GLU A 663 -8.53 -30.29 6.46
CA GLU A 663 -9.55 -30.74 7.41
C GLU A 663 -9.45 -30.04 8.78
N HIS A 664 -8.25 -29.71 9.27
CA HIS A 664 -7.99 -29.43 10.70
C HIS A 664 -7.42 -28.03 11.05
N GLN A 665 -6.94 -27.26 10.08
CA GLN A 665 -6.03 -26.12 10.28
C GLN A 665 -6.67 -24.74 10.07
N GLY A 666 -8.00 -24.68 9.94
CA GLY A 666 -8.77 -23.45 9.73
C GLY A 666 -8.46 -22.73 8.41
N ILE A 667 -8.99 -21.51 8.26
CA ILE A 667 -8.90 -20.75 6.99
C ILE A 667 -7.93 -19.55 7.02
N GLY A 668 -7.21 -19.34 8.14
CA GLY A 668 -6.14 -18.34 8.26
C GLY A 668 -6.57 -16.90 7.90
N PHE A 669 -5.94 -16.33 6.88
CA PHE A 669 -6.20 -14.99 6.32
C PHE A 669 -7.68 -14.77 5.95
N LEU A 670 -8.39 -15.82 5.52
CA LEU A 670 -9.80 -15.74 5.10
C LEU A 670 -10.81 -15.57 6.26
N ASN A 671 -10.35 -15.52 7.52
CA ASN A 671 -11.22 -15.26 8.67
C ASN A 671 -11.65 -13.78 8.81
N ASP A 672 -10.88 -12.81 8.30
CA ASP A 672 -11.23 -11.37 8.46
C ASP A 672 -12.43 -11.01 7.57
N PRO A 673 -13.59 -10.60 8.15
CA PRO A 673 -14.77 -10.20 7.39
C PRO A 673 -14.50 -9.07 6.39
N ARG A 674 -13.60 -8.15 6.74
CA ARG A 674 -13.25 -6.96 5.94
C ARG A 674 -12.46 -7.35 4.70
N ARG A 675 -11.65 -8.40 4.77
CA ARG A 675 -10.93 -9.00 3.62
C ARG A 675 -11.92 -9.62 2.63
N LEU A 676 -12.92 -10.35 3.12
CA LEU A 676 -13.97 -10.89 2.25
C LEU A 676 -14.83 -9.78 1.63
N ASN A 677 -15.22 -8.76 2.40
CA ASN A 677 -15.97 -7.61 1.91
C ASN A 677 -15.23 -6.89 0.76
N VAL A 678 -13.93 -6.58 0.94
CA VAL A 678 -13.11 -5.99 -0.13
C VAL A 678 -13.11 -6.91 -1.36
N ALA A 679 -12.78 -8.20 -1.21
CA ALA A 679 -12.66 -9.13 -2.32
C ALA A 679 -13.95 -9.26 -3.17
N LEU A 680 -15.11 -9.41 -2.53
CA LEU A 680 -16.40 -9.52 -3.20
C LEU A 680 -16.80 -8.25 -3.97
N THR A 681 -16.32 -7.08 -3.54
CA THR A 681 -16.79 -5.77 -4.03
C THR A 681 -15.82 -5.09 -5.02
N ARG A 682 -14.89 -5.85 -5.62
CA ARG A 682 -13.97 -5.34 -6.65
C ARG A 682 -14.52 -5.42 -8.08
N ALA A 683 -15.49 -6.29 -8.36
CA ALA A 683 -16.06 -6.46 -9.69
C ALA A 683 -17.11 -5.39 -10.04
N LYS A 684 -17.42 -5.28 -11.33
CA LYS A 684 -18.55 -4.49 -11.86
C LYS A 684 -19.59 -5.40 -12.52
N TYR A 685 -19.15 -6.31 -13.38
CA TYR A 685 -20.01 -7.14 -14.23
C TYR A 685 -20.07 -8.61 -13.81
N GLY A 686 -19.05 -9.18 -13.14
CA GLY A 686 -19.17 -10.54 -12.60
C GLY A 686 -18.03 -11.02 -11.69
N VAL A 687 -18.33 -12.03 -10.87
CA VAL A 687 -17.42 -12.62 -9.86
C VAL A 687 -17.39 -14.14 -9.97
N VAL A 688 -16.20 -14.72 -10.06
CA VAL A 688 -15.98 -16.18 -9.93
C VAL A 688 -15.17 -16.44 -8.67
N ILE A 689 -15.68 -17.29 -7.77
CA ILE A 689 -14.96 -17.72 -6.56
C ILE A 689 -14.58 -19.19 -6.74
N LEU A 690 -13.32 -19.54 -6.48
CA LEU A 690 -12.84 -20.92 -6.41
C LEU A 690 -12.45 -21.26 -4.98
N GLY A 691 -12.80 -22.46 -4.52
CA GLY A 691 -12.37 -22.96 -3.21
C GLY A 691 -13.06 -24.24 -2.79
N ASN A 692 -12.70 -24.77 -1.62
CA ASN A 692 -13.30 -25.97 -1.03
C ASN A 692 -14.45 -25.62 -0.06
N PRO A 693 -15.72 -25.90 -0.41
CA PRO A 693 -16.86 -25.57 0.45
C PRO A 693 -16.79 -26.24 1.83
N LYS A 694 -16.28 -27.48 1.93
CA LYS A 694 -16.20 -28.25 3.19
C LYS A 694 -15.32 -27.56 4.24
N VAL A 695 -14.31 -26.81 3.78
CA VAL A 695 -13.30 -26.16 4.62
C VAL A 695 -13.75 -24.75 4.97
N LEU A 696 -14.24 -24.01 3.98
CA LEU A 696 -14.73 -22.65 4.14
C LEU A 696 -16.00 -22.60 5.01
N SER A 697 -16.93 -23.57 4.88
CA SER A 697 -18.17 -23.64 5.67
C SER A 697 -17.97 -23.79 7.18
N LYS A 698 -16.75 -24.10 7.64
CA LYS A 698 -16.39 -24.15 9.06
C LYS A 698 -16.37 -22.75 9.69
N HIS A 699 -16.17 -21.70 8.90
CA HIS A 699 -16.26 -20.30 9.35
C HIS A 699 -17.68 -19.73 9.11
N PRO A 700 -18.31 -19.07 10.11
CA PRO A 700 -19.69 -18.60 9.99
C PRO A 700 -19.98 -17.75 8.75
N LEU A 701 -19.19 -16.70 8.49
CA LEU A 701 -19.42 -15.80 7.36
C LEU A 701 -19.33 -16.52 6.00
N TRP A 702 -18.43 -17.50 5.86
CA TRP A 702 -18.28 -18.30 4.64
C TRP A 702 -19.42 -19.32 4.49
N HIS A 703 -19.94 -19.86 5.58
CA HIS A 703 -21.17 -20.67 5.56
C HIS A 703 -22.36 -19.88 5.00
N TYR A 704 -22.55 -18.62 5.41
CA TYR A 704 -23.60 -17.77 4.82
C TYR A 704 -23.35 -17.44 3.35
N LEU A 705 -22.09 -17.19 2.94
CA LEU A 705 -21.76 -16.97 1.52
C LEU A 705 -22.07 -18.21 0.66
N LEU A 706 -21.63 -19.39 1.09
CA LEU A 706 -21.89 -20.66 0.40
C LEU A 706 -23.39 -20.98 0.36
N THR A 707 -24.13 -20.68 1.43
CA THR A 707 -25.59 -20.85 1.47
C THR A 707 -26.28 -19.92 0.47
N HIS A 708 -25.93 -18.64 0.46
CA HIS A 708 -26.46 -17.66 -0.49
C HIS A 708 -26.19 -18.06 -1.96
N TYR A 709 -24.97 -18.49 -2.28
CA TYR A 709 -24.64 -18.98 -3.62
C TYR A 709 -25.39 -20.27 -3.96
N LYS A 710 -25.65 -21.16 -2.99
CA LYS A 710 -26.44 -22.38 -3.22
C LYS A 710 -27.93 -22.09 -3.43
N GLU A 711 -28.52 -21.18 -2.66
CA GLU A 711 -29.90 -20.72 -2.82
C GLU A 711 -30.13 -20.12 -4.22
N LYS A 712 -29.17 -19.30 -4.70
CA LYS A 712 -29.16 -18.68 -6.04
C LYS A 712 -28.80 -19.64 -7.19
N GLN A 713 -28.64 -20.94 -6.94
CA GLN A 713 -28.14 -21.95 -7.91
C GLN A 713 -26.77 -21.62 -8.55
N CYS A 714 -25.98 -20.78 -7.89
CA CYS A 714 -24.67 -20.30 -8.33
C CYS A 714 -23.48 -21.07 -7.70
N LEU A 715 -23.74 -22.06 -6.84
CA LEU A 715 -22.73 -22.98 -6.30
C LEU A 715 -22.65 -24.22 -7.22
N VAL A 716 -21.52 -24.40 -7.91
CA VAL A 716 -21.40 -25.36 -9.04
C VAL A 716 -20.13 -26.21 -9.00
N GLU A 717 -20.21 -27.37 -9.64
CA GLU A 717 -19.12 -28.33 -9.86
C GLU A 717 -19.11 -28.82 -11.34
N GLY A 718 -18.21 -29.74 -11.68
CA GLY A 718 -18.04 -30.25 -13.05
C GLY A 718 -17.04 -29.42 -13.89
N PRO A 719 -16.93 -29.67 -15.21
CA PRO A 719 -16.05 -28.91 -16.11
C PRO A 719 -16.70 -27.59 -16.56
N LEU A 720 -15.89 -26.56 -16.86
CA LEU A 720 -16.37 -25.20 -17.20
C LEU A 720 -17.31 -25.13 -18.42
N ASN A 721 -17.30 -26.13 -19.31
CA ASN A 721 -18.20 -26.23 -20.46
C ASN A 721 -19.51 -27.00 -20.18
N ASN A 722 -19.66 -27.59 -18.99
CA ASN A 722 -20.85 -28.30 -18.55
C ASN A 722 -20.93 -28.24 -17.00
N LEU A 723 -21.07 -27.02 -16.48
CA LEU A 723 -21.23 -26.78 -15.05
C LEU A 723 -22.56 -27.35 -14.54
N GLN A 724 -22.54 -27.95 -13.36
CA GLN A 724 -23.72 -28.54 -12.71
C GLN A 724 -23.88 -27.98 -11.29
N PRO A 725 -25.10 -27.77 -10.77
CA PRO A 725 -25.31 -27.33 -9.38
C PRO A 725 -24.71 -28.34 -8.40
N SER A 726 -23.89 -27.86 -7.45
CA SER A 726 -23.21 -28.76 -6.52
C SER A 726 -24.15 -29.33 -5.47
N MET A 727 -24.17 -30.66 -5.40
CA MET A 727 -24.98 -31.40 -4.42
C MET A 727 -24.34 -31.41 -3.02
N ILE A 728 -23.16 -30.82 -2.84
CA ILE A 728 -22.39 -30.86 -1.59
C ILE A 728 -23.19 -30.36 -0.39
N GLN A 729 -23.12 -31.10 0.71
CA GLN A 729 -23.73 -30.73 1.98
C GLN A 729 -22.64 -30.29 2.96
N PHE A 730 -22.91 -29.20 3.68
CA PHE A 730 -22.05 -28.68 4.74
C PHE A 730 -22.89 -28.33 5.97
N SER A 731 -22.44 -28.79 7.14
CA SER A 731 -23.12 -28.55 8.41
C SER A 731 -23.08 -27.08 8.82
N LYS A 732 -24.10 -26.63 9.56
CA LYS A 732 -24.09 -25.31 10.22
C LYS A 732 -22.94 -25.23 11.25
N PRO A 733 -22.08 -24.19 11.22
CA PRO A 733 -20.94 -24.11 12.14
C PRO A 733 -21.40 -23.89 13.59
N ARG A 734 -20.67 -24.49 14.55
CA ARG A 734 -21.02 -24.46 15.99
C ARG A 734 -20.96 -23.06 16.64
N ARG A 735 -20.31 -22.07 16.00
CA ARG A 735 -20.23 -20.68 16.47
C ARG A 735 -21.26 -19.83 15.72
N THR A 736 -22.10 -19.10 16.44
CA THR A 736 -23.14 -18.23 15.85
C THR A 736 -22.52 -17.04 15.11
N LEU A 737 -23.23 -16.53 14.09
CA LEU A 737 -22.76 -15.39 13.29
C LEU A 737 -22.53 -14.15 14.18
N ASN A 738 -23.47 -13.84 15.07
CA ASN A 738 -23.35 -12.69 15.97
C ASN A 738 -22.07 -12.78 16.83
N LYS A 739 -21.81 -13.91 17.51
CA LYS A 739 -20.55 -14.08 18.27
C LYS A 739 -19.29 -14.16 17.39
N SER A 740 -19.43 -14.29 16.06
CA SER A 740 -18.32 -14.18 15.10
C SER A 740 -18.16 -12.75 14.55
N MET A 741 -19.22 -11.94 14.57
CA MET A 741 -19.27 -10.58 14.04
C MET A 741 -19.17 -9.50 15.12
N GLU A 742 -19.57 -9.74 16.37
CA GLU A 742 -19.49 -8.77 17.49
C GLU A 742 -18.08 -8.21 17.69
N GLN A 743 -17.05 -9.03 17.45
CA GLN A 743 -15.64 -8.62 17.50
C GLN A 743 -15.29 -7.56 16.42
N PHE A 744 -16.17 -7.35 15.44
CA PHE A 744 -16.09 -6.34 14.37
C PHE A 744 -17.26 -5.31 14.41
N ARG A 745 -18.45 -5.70 14.87
CA ARG A 745 -19.69 -4.90 14.99
C ARG A 745 -19.76 -3.97 16.21
N ARG A 746 -18.72 -3.91 17.04
CA ARG A 746 -18.62 -2.91 18.13
C ARG A 746 -18.60 -1.44 17.67
N HIS A 747 -18.75 -1.18 16.36
CA HIS A 747 -18.71 0.13 15.73
C HIS A 747 -20.10 0.64 15.29
N ASP A 748 -21.15 -0.18 15.36
CA ASP A 748 -22.49 0.16 14.88
C ASP A 748 -23.42 0.58 16.04
N TYR A 749 -23.77 1.86 16.11
CA TYR A 749 -24.82 2.40 16.98
C TYR A 749 -26.13 2.49 16.18
N SER A 750 -27.19 1.79 16.61
CA SER A 750 -28.48 1.83 15.91
C SER A 750 -29.24 3.14 16.15
N ASP A 751 -30.02 3.58 15.16
CA ASP A 751 -30.90 4.75 15.28
C ASP A 751 -32.21 4.48 16.05
N ALA A 752 -32.44 3.25 16.51
CA ALA A 752 -33.74 2.81 17.03
C ALA A 752 -34.12 3.34 18.43
N GLU A 753 -33.14 3.73 19.26
CA GLU A 753 -33.40 4.15 20.65
C GLU A 753 -33.85 5.62 20.79
N ALA A 754 -33.90 6.38 19.69
CA ALA A 754 -34.22 7.81 19.71
C ALA A 754 -35.72 8.13 19.95
N THR A 755 -36.61 7.13 19.97
CA THR A 755 -38.08 7.33 20.03
C THR A 755 -38.74 7.00 21.37
N SER A 756 -37.99 6.58 22.40
CA SER A 756 -38.52 6.29 23.74
C SER A 756 -37.98 7.27 24.80
N GLY A 757 -38.62 8.44 24.91
CA GLY A 757 -38.24 9.49 25.87
C GLY A 757 -38.60 9.15 27.33
N ALA A 758 -37.78 8.33 27.99
CA ALA A 758 -37.87 8.05 29.42
C ALA A 758 -36.51 8.26 30.12
N PRO A 759 -36.46 8.89 31.32
CA PRO A 759 -35.20 9.16 31.99
C PRO A 759 -34.65 7.90 32.68
N VAL A 760 -33.45 7.47 32.27
CA VAL A 760 -32.72 6.40 32.96
C VAL A 760 -32.04 6.97 34.22
N LEU A 761 -32.40 6.45 35.38
CA LEU A 761 -31.78 6.80 36.66
C LEU A 761 -30.40 6.15 36.81
N ASN A 762 -29.47 6.86 37.46
CA ASN A 762 -28.17 6.30 37.84
C ASN A 762 -28.31 5.15 38.86
N ASP A 763 -27.70 3.99 38.59
CA ASP A 763 -27.09 3.17 39.64
C ASP A 763 -25.62 2.90 39.26
N ALA A 764 -24.70 3.25 40.17
CA ALA A 764 -23.27 3.24 39.95
C ALA A 764 -22.63 2.06 40.72
N ARG A 765 -22.59 0.88 40.09
CA ARG A 765 -21.96 -0.32 40.68
C ARG A 765 -20.78 -0.79 39.83
N ARG A 766 -19.69 -1.15 40.53
CA ARG A 766 -18.39 -1.49 39.95
C ARG A 766 -18.47 -2.73 39.04
N GLY A 767 -18.34 -2.54 37.73
CA GLY A 767 -18.04 -3.62 36.79
C GLY A 767 -16.55 -4.00 36.87
N SER A 768 -16.24 -5.29 37.03
CA SER A 768 -14.86 -5.78 36.99
C SER A 768 -14.31 -5.78 35.55
N ALA A 769 -13.00 -5.65 35.39
CA ALA A 769 -12.35 -5.64 34.08
C ALA A 769 -12.51 -6.99 33.37
N SER A 770 -13.29 -7.03 32.30
CA SER A 770 -13.47 -8.24 31.48
C SER A 770 -12.21 -8.56 30.67
N ALA A 771 -11.67 -9.75 30.83
CA ALA A 771 -10.44 -10.18 30.15
C ALA A 771 -10.54 -10.09 28.61
N PHE A 772 -9.50 -9.56 27.98
CA PHE A 772 -9.36 -9.53 26.51
C PHE A 772 -9.03 -10.93 25.97
N GLU A 773 -9.88 -11.50 25.11
CA GLU A 773 -9.59 -12.79 24.46
C GLU A 773 -8.43 -12.67 23.46
N SER A 774 -7.34 -13.42 23.71
CA SER A 774 -6.07 -13.33 22.98
C SER A 774 -6.10 -13.83 21.52
N ASN A 775 -7.23 -14.35 21.04
CA ASN A 775 -7.32 -15.09 19.78
C ASN A 775 -7.45 -14.24 18.51
N PHE A 776 -7.80 -12.95 18.62
CA PHE A 776 -8.01 -12.07 17.46
C PHE A 776 -6.72 -11.87 16.63
N TYR A 777 -5.56 -11.84 17.29
CA TYR A 777 -4.30 -11.36 16.73
C TYR A 777 -3.43 -12.44 16.05
N ARG A 778 -4.00 -13.62 15.78
CA ARG A 778 -3.34 -14.71 15.02
C ARG A 778 -3.56 -14.62 13.50
N THR A 779 -4.23 -13.58 13.02
CA THR A 779 -4.71 -13.43 11.64
C THR A 779 -3.68 -12.86 10.66
N HIS A 780 -2.64 -12.17 11.16
CA HIS A 780 -1.60 -11.57 10.32
C HIS A 780 -0.48 -12.57 10.04
N ASP A 781 -0.49 -13.09 8.82
CA ASP A 781 0.67 -13.69 8.16
C ASP A 781 1.45 -12.56 7.46
N PRO A 782 2.70 -12.26 7.88
CA PRO A 782 3.45 -11.11 7.35
C PRO A 782 3.80 -11.22 5.86
N LEU A 783 3.76 -12.44 5.29
CA LEU A 783 4.11 -12.68 3.88
C LEU A 783 3.04 -12.20 2.88
N GLY A 784 1.84 -11.84 3.34
CA GLY A 784 0.73 -11.42 2.47
C GLY A 784 0.75 -9.94 2.04
N TYR A 785 1.27 -9.04 2.88
CA TYR A 785 1.01 -7.60 2.77
C TYR A 785 1.73 -6.91 1.59
N ILE A 786 0.97 -6.25 0.72
CA ILE A 786 1.53 -5.45 -0.38
C ILE A 786 1.47 -3.97 0.03
N PRO A 787 2.62 -3.30 0.24
CA PRO A 787 2.66 -1.84 0.24
C PRO A 787 2.11 -1.32 -1.09
N SER A 788 1.31 -0.25 -1.07
CA SER A 788 0.57 0.26 -2.25
C SER A 788 1.44 0.81 -3.40
N ASP A 789 2.75 0.64 -3.30
CA ASP A 789 3.80 1.34 -4.01
C ASP A 789 4.22 0.71 -5.34
N VAL A 790 3.85 -0.56 -5.58
CA VAL A 790 4.52 -1.42 -6.57
C VAL A 790 3.91 -1.38 -7.98
N GLN A 791 2.67 -0.91 -8.13
CA GLN A 791 1.81 -1.28 -9.28
C GLN A 791 1.53 -0.17 -10.31
N SER A 792 2.50 0.72 -10.56
CA SER A 792 2.41 1.79 -11.57
C SER A 792 3.32 1.52 -12.79
N LEU A 793 2.99 0.49 -13.58
CA LEU A 793 3.61 0.19 -14.88
C LEU A 793 2.56 -0.31 -15.88
N LYS A 794 2.60 0.23 -17.11
CA LYS A 794 1.99 -0.34 -18.31
C LYS A 794 3.07 -0.44 -19.38
N SER A 795 3.17 -1.56 -20.08
CA SER A 795 4.17 -1.77 -21.12
C SER A 795 3.68 -1.29 -22.50
N SER A 796 4.11 -0.11 -22.93
CA SER A 796 4.01 0.31 -24.34
C SER A 796 5.27 -0.09 -25.10
N ALA A 797 5.12 -0.83 -26.20
CA ALA A 797 6.26 -1.30 -27.00
C ALA A 797 6.59 -0.34 -28.16
N SER A 798 7.88 -0.11 -28.37
CA SER A 798 8.50 0.47 -29.57
C SER A 798 9.81 -0.27 -29.83
N GLY A 799 10.22 -0.45 -31.09
CA GLY A 799 11.32 -1.37 -31.42
C GLY A 799 12.11 -1.01 -32.68
N LEU A 800 12.92 -2.00 -33.13
CA LEU A 800 13.93 -1.94 -34.22
C LEU A 800 15.23 -1.18 -33.86
N PRO A 801 16.39 -1.46 -34.52
CA PRO A 801 16.76 -2.62 -35.35
C PRO A 801 18.02 -3.37 -34.82
N HIS A 802 18.66 -4.20 -35.65
CA HIS A 802 19.59 -5.27 -35.26
C HIS A 802 20.93 -5.25 -36.04
N PHE A 803 22.08 -5.25 -35.34
CA PHE A 803 23.47 -5.48 -35.82
C PHE A 803 24.37 -5.81 -34.58
N GLY A 804 25.54 -6.47 -34.64
CA GLY A 804 26.21 -7.07 -35.81
C GLY A 804 27.66 -7.61 -35.58
N ALA A 805 27.85 -8.63 -34.72
CA ALA A 805 29.00 -9.59 -34.68
C ALA A 805 30.46 -9.13 -34.32
N ALA A 806 31.31 -10.14 -34.02
CA ALA A 806 32.80 -10.14 -33.84
C ALA A 806 33.40 -9.39 -32.61
N ALA A 807 34.17 -9.99 -31.68
CA ALA A 807 35.46 -10.74 -31.74
C ALA A 807 36.72 -9.82 -31.75
N SER A 808 37.87 -10.09 -31.11
CA SER A 808 38.30 -11.11 -30.12
C SER A 808 39.69 -10.74 -29.52
N PHE A 809 40.16 -11.50 -28.51
CA PHE A 809 41.54 -11.55 -27.95
C PHE A 809 42.08 -10.40 -27.07
N GLY A 810 42.77 -10.79 -25.98
CA GLY A 810 43.81 -10.00 -25.27
C GLY A 810 45.22 -10.45 -25.72
N PRO A 811 46.22 -10.71 -24.84
CA PRO A 811 46.25 -10.56 -23.38
C PRO A 811 47.58 -9.98 -22.81
N SER A 812 47.74 -10.02 -21.47
CA SER A 812 49.05 -10.02 -20.74
C SER A 812 49.77 -8.66 -20.57
N LYS A 813 50.73 -8.43 -19.63
CA LYS A 813 51.42 -9.32 -18.65
C LYS A 813 52.16 -8.51 -17.56
N GLN A 814 52.04 -8.88 -16.27
CA GLN A 814 53.08 -8.77 -15.19
C GLN A 814 53.56 -7.34 -14.76
N LYS A 815 54.17 -7.07 -13.59
CA LYS A 815 54.59 -7.87 -12.39
C LYS A 815 54.82 -6.99 -11.15
N ALA A 816 54.60 -7.55 -9.95
CA ALA A 816 55.39 -7.43 -8.69
C ALA A 816 55.79 -6.05 -8.05
N SER A 817 55.96 -5.90 -6.73
CA SER A 817 55.51 -6.69 -5.57
C SER A 817 55.78 -6.01 -4.21
N ALA A 818 54.83 -6.14 -3.28
CA ALA A 818 54.98 -6.33 -1.82
C ALA A 818 55.79 -5.34 -0.93
N GLY A 819 55.10 -4.82 0.10
CA GLY A 819 55.66 -4.30 1.36
C GLY A 819 54.84 -4.82 2.57
N GLN A 820 55.50 -5.06 3.71
CA GLN A 820 54.94 -5.71 4.92
C GLN A 820 53.87 -4.85 5.63
N LYS A 821 52.75 -5.41 6.15
CA LYS A 821 52.57 -6.15 7.43
C LYS A 821 53.05 -5.36 8.67
N ARG A 822 52.40 -5.36 9.85
CA ARG A 822 51.08 -5.85 10.32
C ARG A 822 50.93 -5.35 11.78
N ALA A 823 49.72 -4.99 12.24
CA ALA A 823 49.48 -4.68 13.66
C ALA A 823 48.11 -5.18 14.14
N THR A 824 48.04 -5.62 15.39
CA THR A 824 46.87 -6.20 16.07
C THR A 824 47.01 -5.97 17.57
N TYR A 825 45.94 -5.59 18.29
CA TYR A 825 45.36 -6.39 19.40
C TYR A 825 44.10 -5.73 20.01
N ALA A 826 43.26 -6.58 20.59
CA ALA A 826 42.11 -6.25 21.45
C ALA A 826 42.53 -6.48 22.94
N SER A 827 41.77 -6.33 24.03
CA SER A 827 40.43 -5.82 24.40
C SER A 827 40.32 -5.96 25.96
N TYR A 828 39.14 -5.76 26.55
CA TYR A 828 38.70 -6.14 27.92
C TYR A 828 39.16 -5.26 29.11
N ALA A 829 38.38 -5.07 30.20
CA ALA A 829 36.92 -5.20 30.43
C ALA A 829 36.51 -4.73 31.86
N SER A 830 35.18 -4.70 32.13
CA SER A 830 34.51 -4.96 33.44
C SER A 830 34.67 -3.96 34.62
N SER A 831 33.72 -3.79 35.57
CA SER A 831 32.27 -4.14 35.66
C SER A 831 31.64 -3.72 37.03
N ILE A 832 30.31 -3.46 37.08
CA ILE A 832 29.34 -3.84 38.19
C ILE A 832 29.52 -3.20 39.60
N ILE A 833 28.50 -2.91 40.47
CA ILE A 833 27.05 -2.54 40.40
C ILE A 833 26.57 -2.12 41.84
N SER A 834 25.51 -1.29 41.98
CA SER A 834 24.74 -1.02 43.23
C SER A 834 25.46 -0.34 44.43
N GLN A 835 24.80 0.21 45.48
CA GLN A 835 23.36 0.23 45.87
C GLN A 835 22.92 1.56 46.54
N ASP A 836 21.63 1.67 46.87
CA ASP A 836 20.87 2.84 47.38
C ASP A 836 21.28 3.41 48.76
N VAL A 837 20.82 4.65 49.08
CA VAL A 837 19.84 4.95 50.18
C VAL A 837 19.68 6.48 50.44
N ALA A 838 18.42 6.95 50.45
CA ALA A 838 17.82 8.12 51.14
C ALA A 838 18.40 9.56 51.06
N GLY A 839 17.51 10.55 51.24
CA GLY A 839 17.85 11.82 51.92
C GLY A 839 17.68 13.13 51.14
N ALA A 840 16.56 13.81 51.33
CA ALA A 840 16.44 15.28 51.22
C ALA A 840 16.28 15.86 52.66
N PRO A 841 16.30 17.19 52.93
CA PRO A 841 16.41 18.34 52.00
C PRO A 841 17.36 19.49 52.47
N GLY A 842 17.44 20.58 51.69
CA GLY A 842 17.53 21.96 52.25
C GLY A 842 18.87 22.72 52.12
N GLY A 843 18.78 24.07 52.25
CA GLY A 843 19.90 25.05 52.23
C GLY A 843 20.45 25.31 50.82
N THR A 844 20.30 26.45 50.14
CA THR A 844 20.41 27.90 50.48
C THR A 844 21.83 28.40 50.77
N ASP A 845 22.12 29.56 50.17
CA ASP A 845 23.24 30.50 50.38
C ASP A 845 24.66 29.97 50.09
N ALA A 846 25.45 30.48 49.12
CA ALA A 846 25.68 31.80 48.51
C ALA A 846 26.88 32.57 49.08
N SER A 847 27.71 33.08 48.16
CA SER A 847 28.87 33.98 48.41
C SER A 847 30.07 33.34 49.14
N SER A 848 31.32 33.81 49.02
CA SER A 848 32.02 34.59 47.97
C SER A 848 33.53 34.68 48.31
N VAL A 849 34.26 35.63 47.68
CA VAL A 849 35.54 36.25 48.06
C VAL A 849 36.83 35.78 47.34
N ALA A 850 37.38 36.74 46.57
CA ALA A 850 38.78 36.99 46.17
C ALA A 850 39.66 35.88 45.53
N GLY A 851 40.55 36.20 44.58
CA GLY A 851 40.78 37.51 43.92
C GLY A 851 42.16 37.61 43.24
N SER A 852 42.44 38.78 42.65
CA SER A 852 43.72 39.22 42.00
C SER A 852 44.22 38.41 40.78
N GLN A 853 44.84 39.01 39.75
CA GLN A 853 45.03 40.43 39.35
C GLN A 853 45.40 40.50 37.84
N PHE A 854 45.01 41.59 37.14
CA PHE A 854 45.67 42.32 36.01
C PHE A 854 46.43 41.59 34.86
N GLU A 855 46.55 42.07 33.62
CA GLU A 855 46.13 43.28 32.84
C GLU A 855 46.27 42.94 31.32
N HIS A 856 45.76 43.65 30.29
CA HIS A 856 44.76 44.73 30.14
C HIS A 856 44.22 44.74 28.68
N ASN A 857 43.39 45.74 28.33
CA ASN A 857 42.99 46.22 26.98
C ASN A 857 42.27 45.23 26.01
N GLY A 858 41.16 45.57 25.35
CA GLY A 858 40.33 46.80 25.30
C GLY A 858 39.51 46.82 23.99
N ILE A 859 38.36 47.50 23.81
CA ILE A 859 37.58 48.42 24.65
C ILE A 859 36.07 48.39 24.23
N ILE A 860 35.17 48.24 25.21
CA ILE A 860 33.80 48.84 25.38
C ILE A 860 32.66 48.60 24.34
N VAL A 861 31.41 48.68 24.82
CA VAL A 861 30.10 48.40 24.18
C VAL A 861 29.08 49.53 24.55
N PHE A 862 27.84 49.47 24.03
CA PHE A 862 26.64 50.29 24.34
C PHE A 862 26.50 51.61 23.53
N SER A 863 25.30 52.21 23.34
CA SER A 863 23.98 52.01 24.01
C SER A 863 22.75 52.14 23.07
N GLN A 864 21.54 52.03 23.62
CA GLN A 864 20.22 52.15 22.95
C GLN A 864 19.54 53.53 23.12
N SER A 865 18.66 53.89 22.16
CA SER A 865 17.48 54.79 22.29
C SER A 865 17.74 56.29 22.61
N ASP A 866 16.81 57.26 22.43
CA ASP A 866 15.38 57.22 22.07
C ASP A 866 14.88 58.52 21.35
N ARG A 867 13.68 58.47 20.74
CA ARG A 867 12.65 59.56 20.54
C ARG A 867 12.82 60.88 19.71
N ILE A 868 12.00 60.96 18.64
CA ILE A 868 10.87 61.93 18.40
C ILE A 868 11.05 63.33 17.72
N ARG A 869 10.23 63.54 16.64
CA ARG A 869 9.69 64.81 16.02
C ARG A 869 10.69 65.73 15.25
N ARG A 870 10.27 66.63 14.31
CA ARG A 870 8.93 67.19 13.96
C ARG A 870 8.83 67.66 12.47
N ARG A 871 7.63 67.53 11.86
CA ARG A 871 6.95 68.33 10.79
C ARG A 871 7.76 69.10 9.70
N ASN A 872 7.39 68.87 8.42
CA ASN A 872 6.55 69.79 7.61
C ASN A 872 6.07 69.12 6.29
N SER A 873 5.36 69.84 5.41
CA SER A 873 3.89 69.68 5.25
C SER A 873 3.24 70.70 4.27
N PHE A 874 3.30 70.47 2.95
CA PHE A 874 2.50 71.14 1.89
C PHE A 874 2.22 70.06 0.80
N THR A 875 1.06 69.81 0.15
CA THR A 875 -0.08 70.59 -0.41
C THR A 875 0.27 71.51 -1.58
N SER A 876 -0.46 71.62 -2.70
CA SER A 876 -1.61 70.88 -3.28
C SER A 876 -1.85 71.39 -4.73
N MET A 877 -3.02 71.12 -5.34
CA MET A 877 -3.45 71.47 -6.72
C MET A 877 -2.77 70.64 -7.82
N ALA A 878 -3.42 70.06 -8.84
CA ALA A 878 -4.63 70.37 -9.64
C ALA A 878 -4.36 71.24 -10.89
N GLY A 879 -4.78 70.73 -12.05
CA GLY A 879 -4.64 71.38 -13.36
C GLY A 879 -5.30 70.54 -14.46
N THR A 880 -6.41 71.04 -15.01
CA THR A 880 -7.19 70.45 -16.12
C THR A 880 -7.09 71.33 -17.36
N SER A 881 -7.09 70.74 -18.55
CA SER A 881 -7.43 71.44 -19.80
C SER A 881 -7.70 70.47 -20.95
N ASP A 882 -8.85 70.62 -21.61
CA ASP A 882 -9.25 69.91 -22.82
C ASP A 882 -8.91 70.70 -24.11
N ILE A 883 -8.71 69.98 -25.22
CA ILE A 883 -8.84 70.40 -26.64
C ILE A 883 -8.57 69.14 -27.50
N GLY A 884 -9.21 68.85 -28.64
CA GLY A 884 -10.32 69.51 -29.36
C GLY A 884 -10.26 69.17 -30.87
N SER A 885 -11.41 69.14 -31.58
CA SER A 885 -11.59 68.72 -33.01
C SER A 885 -11.51 67.19 -33.24
N MET A 886 -12.46 66.47 -33.86
CA MET A 886 -13.15 66.58 -35.18
C MET A 886 -12.21 66.29 -36.38
N SER A 887 -12.59 65.53 -37.44
CA SER A 887 -13.95 65.22 -37.95
C SER A 887 -14.11 63.86 -38.70
N THR A 888 -15.38 63.52 -38.93
CA THR A 888 -16.06 62.47 -39.74
C THR A 888 -15.42 61.90 -41.02
N PHE A 889 -15.76 60.64 -41.35
CA PHE A 889 -16.53 60.30 -42.57
C PHE A 889 -17.26 58.94 -42.47
N ASP A 890 -18.50 58.87 -43.00
CA ASP A 890 -19.34 57.66 -43.13
C ASP A 890 -19.25 57.06 -44.54
N TYR A 891 -19.55 55.75 -44.69
CA TYR A 891 -20.44 55.27 -45.77
C TYR A 891 -21.12 53.93 -45.40
N LYS A 892 -22.20 53.58 -46.10
CA LYS A 892 -23.16 52.51 -45.73
C LYS A 892 -23.25 51.35 -46.74
N SER A 893 -23.90 50.27 -46.29
CA SER A 893 -24.72 49.32 -47.09
C SER A 893 -23.95 48.35 -48.02
N GLN A 894 -24.54 47.27 -48.57
CA GLN A 894 -25.96 46.88 -48.64
C GLN A 894 -26.19 45.34 -48.61
N ASP A 895 -27.47 44.94 -48.62
CA ASP A 895 -28.04 43.59 -48.47
C ASP A 895 -27.76 42.60 -49.63
N SER A 896 -27.91 41.29 -49.34
CA SER A 896 -28.56 40.31 -50.23
C SER A 896 -28.90 39.01 -49.47
N VAL A 897 -29.84 38.22 -50.00
CA VAL A 897 -30.48 37.03 -49.38
C VAL A 897 -30.65 35.95 -50.46
N ILE A 898 -31.00 34.71 -50.09
CA ILE A 898 -31.34 33.52 -50.92
C ILE A 898 -30.21 33.02 -51.85
N ASP A 899 -30.07 31.75 -52.26
CA ASP A 899 -30.78 30.46 -52.03
C ASP A 899 -29.72 29.40 -51.58
N ALA A 900 -29.97 28.29 -50.88
CA ALA A 900 -30.79 27.10 -51.16
C ALA A 900 -30.41 26.33 -52.45
N ASP A 901 -29.80 25.14 -52.33
CA ASP A 901 -30.36 23.91 -52.93
C ASP A 901 -29.71 22.62 -52.39
N ASP A 902 -30.40 21.50 -52.54
CA ASP A 902 -30.00 20.14 -52.11
C ASP A 902 -29.25 19.35 -53.20
N SER A 903 -28.55 18.27 -52.80
CA SER A 903 -28.19 17.15 -53.69
C SER A 903 -27.88 15.87 -52.90
N GLU A 904 -28.91 15.11 -52.53
CA GLU A 904 -28.74 13.67 -52.26
C GLU A 904 -28.53 12.90 -53.56
N SER A 905 -27.65 11.89 -53.56
CA SER A 905 -27.84 10.70 -54.39
C SER A 905 -27.11 9.47 -53.83
N GLN A 906 -27.89 8.50 -53.32
CA GLN A 906 -27.41 7.16 -52.98
C GLN A 906 -27.43 6.26 -54.22
N TYR A 907 -26.48 5.33 -54.36
CA TYR A 907 -26.61 3.99 -54.98
C TYR A 907 -25.27 3.25 -54.71
N ALA A 908 -25.12 2.15 -53.97
CA ALA A 908 -25.91 0.92 -53.71
C ALA A 908 -25.68 -0.21 -54.73
N HIS A 909 -25.57 -1.45 -54.21
CA HIS A 909 -25.29 -2.74 -54.90
C HIS A 909 -23.84 -2.94 -55.42
N SER A 910 -23.25 -4.14 -55.42
CA SER A 910 -23.59 -5.42 -54.73
C SER A 910 -22.47 -6.47 -54.82
N VAL A 911 -22.36 -7.34 -53.80
CA VAL A 911 -22.07 -8.81 -53.88
C VAL A 911 -20.96 -9.30 -54.85
N GLN A 912 -19.88 -9.92 -54.33
CA GLN A 912 -19.72 -11.40 -54.31
C GLN A 912 -18.50 -11.89 -53.48
N SER A 913 -18.26 -13.21 -53.48
CA SER A 913 -17.45 -14.01 -52.56
C SER A 913 -16.01 -14.31 -53.00
N GLY A 914 -15.12 -14.56 -52.01
CA GLY A 914 -13.83 -15.25 -52.13
C GLY A 914 -13.03 -15.05 -50.84
N VAL A 915 -12.93 -16.00 -49.90
CA VAL A 915 -12.30 -17.34 -49.97
C VAL A 915 -10.85 -17.29 -50.44
N THR A 916 -9.92 -17.29 -49.49
CA THR A 916 -8.59 -17.90 -49.65
C THR A 916 -8.12 -18.35 -48.27
N GLU A 917 -7.64 -19.59 -48.15
CA GLU A 917 -7.02 -20.13 -46.94
C GLU A 917 -5.51 -19.86 -46.94
N PHE A 918 -4.93 -19.54 -45.77
CA PHE A 918 -3.79 -20.26 -45.18
C PHE A 918 -3.52 -19.78 -43.74
#